data_AF-A0A821VW22-F1
#
_entry.id   AF-A0A821VW22-F1
#
_cell.length_a   1.000
_cell.length_b   1.000
_cell.length_c   1.000
_cell.angle_alpha   90.00
_cell.angle_beta   90.00
_cell.angle_gamma   90.00
#
_symmetry.space_group_name_H-M   'P 1'
#
loop_
_entity.id
_entity.type
_entity.pdbx_description
1 polymer ?
#
loop_
_entity_poly.entity_id
_entity_poly.type
_entity_poly.pdbx_seq_one_letter_code
_entity_poly.pdbx_strand_id
1 'polypeptide(L)'
;MDLLHYVGRNDFQIKLRGQRIELGEIEVVIMRFSSEITNCVVVKYDHNNLEHLVAYVQTKIHFNVNILRDQCTNQLPLYMVPSLFILIDQFPLNPNGKIDRKALPLPDFSLLSLNVTDIVEHPHTKIQQQVSSIWCQVLHLESIPSINMNFFKLGGNSLLLIKLHHAYQMHFNQSITISDLFRHATIIDHAQFLEDHQITIERQWESFHITQGPASFAQTRLFLDERVRFGVATFDGASIDIFFHDLQQAYSTDRPLSSCALDYIDYSIHEKDINMDEAKTFWKHHLNDFSNQHLTIPYDHSPTDKNILSGRGTTITIQLSAELVDHMLILIQEHEATLSQLGLTTFYTFLFKLTQQTDLCVLTVSANRTRADLENIIGVFVNTIPLRLIIEPHSTFISLMQSVKDLALTTLPYSNLPFQDIASTTNISMLQTLFDVETIQNDEIALDSQILLHPFTSSITDPYSVAKFDLSCSFHYNTQTRSIIVAMNGASDLFETSTIELLIHRFECLLDQLVIKSSSTPVCEFSLLLPHERELVDQFNSGDELLFPLNILPIHEQFACRAVEHPQKVVLVLDDQSLTYAELLQTSQLVADHLMNEYEVQPGDIVGEQLLGKIVKDFFNYLSESCSVINIYAPAECTISALCYKIGGKEHEIPDNVPIGRCLPGRKIRLLDKYRQQVIPDGRSTGEIYLGGIGIFTGYFNNPEENARVLVRLSDNDGHFYRTGDLGRITTEGQLLFAGRIDFQVKLRGQRIELGEIEVVIMRFSSEITNCVVVKYDHNNLEHLVAY
;
A
#
# COMPACT_ATOMS: atom_id res chain seq x y z
N MET A 1 -17.43 -22.88 -18.74
CA MET A 1 -16.71 -23.89 -19.55
C MET A 1 -15.26 -23.51 -19.46
N ASP A 2 -14.49 -24.20 -18.62
CA ASP A 2 -13.06 -23.94 -18.45
C ASP A 2 -12.34 -24.31 -19.74
N LEU A 3 -11.76 -23.32 -20.40
CA LEU A 3 -10.95 -23.50 -21.60
C LEU A 3 -9.62 -24.13 -21.16
N LEU A 4 -9.45 -25.42 -21.43
CA LEU A 4 -8.17 -26.12 -21.31
C LEU A 4 -7.16 -25.50 -22.29
N HIS A 5 -6.20 -24.74 -21.75
CA HIS A 5 -5.05 -24.27 -22.50
C HIS A 5 -4.06 -25.42 -22.68
N TYR A 6 -3.81 -25.79 -23.93
CA TYR A 6 -2.79 -26.77 -24.28
C TYR A 6 -1.39 -26.15 -24.10
N VAL A 7 -0.64 -26.56 -23.08
CA VAL A 7 0.70 -26.04 -22.72
C VAL A 7 1.83 -26.93 -23.31
N GLY A 8 1.52 -27.79 -24.29
CA GLY A 8 2.51 -28.69 -24.89
C GLY A 8 2.56 -30.10 -24.26
N ARG A 9 3.61 -30.87 -24.57
CA ARG A 9 3.80 -32.24 -24.07
C ARG A 9 5.06 -32.34 -23.22
N ASN A 10 5.01 -33.20 -22.19
CA ASN A 10 6.05 -33.46 -21.19
C ASN A 10 7.39 -34.02 -21.75
N ASP A 11 7.47 -34.33 -23.05
CA ASP A 11 8.65 -34.86 -23.74
C ASP A 11 9.57 -33.79 -24.35
N PHE A 12 9.26 -32.49 -24.17
CA PHE A 12 10.06 -31.37 -24.70
C PHE A 12 10.72 -30.48 -23.64
N GLN A 13 10.63 -30.85 -22.36
CA GLN A 13 11.40 -30.21 -21.29
C GLN A 13 12.88 -30.42 -21.52
N ILE A 14 13.62 -29.32 -21.55
CA ILE A 14 15.08 -29.37 -21.57
C ILE A 14 15.62 -28.75 -20.28
N LYS A 15 16.80 -29.21 -19.85
CA LYS A 15 17.61 -28.47 -18.90
C LYS A 15 18.49 -27.51 -19.68
N LEU A 16 18.35 -26.23 -19.39
CA LEU A 16 19.22 -25.16 -19.86
C LEU A 16 19.85 -24.50 -18.64
N ARG A 17 21.17 -24.57 -18.49
CA ARG A 17 21.92 -23.93 -17.40
C ARG A 17 21.36 -24.24 -16.00
N GLY A 18 21.00 -25.51 -15.78
CA GLY A 18 20.46 -26.00 -14.50
C GLY A 18 18.95 -25.85 -14.29
N GLN A 19 18.26 -25.06 -15.13
CA GLN A 19 16.82 -24.82 -15.03
C GLN A 19 16.04 -25.68 -16.03
N ARG A 20 14.86 -26.18 -15.63
CA ARG A 20 13.95 -26.90 -16.54
C ARG A 20 13.09 -25.89 -17.27
N ILE A 21 13.13 -25.89 -18.59
CA ILE A 21 12.35 -24.99 -19.45
C ILE A 21 11.55 -25.78 -20.48
N GLU A 22 10.35 -25.29 -20.81
CA GLU A 22 9.50 -25.79 -21.87
C GLU A 22 9.67 -24.91 -23.11
N LEU A 23 10.27 -25.46 -24.17
CA LEU A 23 10.52 -24.70 -25.40
C LEU A 23 9.24 -24.16 -26.05
N GLY A 24 8.10 -24.83 -25.82
CA GLY A 24 6.79 -24.42 -26.31
C GLY A 24 6.29 -23.10 -25.72
N GLU A 25 6.69 -22.73 -24.50
CA GLU A 25 6.30 -21.45 -23.88
C GLU A 25 6.91 -20.27 -24.64
N ILE A 26 8.18 -20.41 -25.01
CA ILE A 26 8.92 -19.43 -25.81
C ILE A 26 8.30 -19.33 -27.22
N GLU A 27 7.96 -20.47 -27.84
CA GLU A 27 7.28 -20.52 -29.14
C GLU A 27 5.94 -19.76 -29.11
N VAL A 28 5.14 -19.94 -28.04
CA VAL A 28 3.85 -19.26 -27.88
C VAL A 28 4.01 -17.75 -27.72
N VAL A 29 4.99 -17.30 -26.93
CA VAL A 29 5.28 -15.87 -26.76
C VAL A 29 5.68 -15.25 -28.09
N ILE A 30 6.60 -15.87 -28.83
CA ILE A 30 7.03 -15.37 -30.15
C ILE A 30 5.86 -15.29 -31.14
N MET A 31 4.99 -16.30 -31.15
CA MET A 31 3.81 -16.33 -32.03
C MET A 31 2.77 -15.25 -31.71
N ARG A 32 2.72 -14.71 -30.49
CA ARG A 32 1.76 -13.67 -30.09
C ARG A 32 2.17 -12.26 -30.52
N PHE A 33 3.45 -12.04 -30.86
CA PHE A 33 3.95 -10.71 -31.19
C PHE A 33 3.40 -10.12 -32.50
N SER A 34 3.08 -10.97 -33.48
CA SER A 34 2.51 -10.51 -34.74
C SER A 34 1.71 -11.60 -35.43
N SER A 35 0.55 -11.24 -35.97
CA SER A 35 -0.26 -12.10 -36.84
C SER A 35 0.42 -12.48 -38.16
N GLU A 36 1.55 -11.85 -38.48
CA GLU A 36 2.38 -12.16 -39.64
C GLU A 36 3.35 -13.33 -39.41
N ILE A 37 3.55 -13.74 -38.15
CA ILE A 37 4.31 -14.94 -37.79
C ILE A 37 3.37 -16.13 -37.88
N THR A 38 3.73 -17.10 -38.71
CA THR A 38 2.88 -18.26 -39.05
C THR A 38 3.26 -19.51 -38.29
N ASN A 39 4.55 -19.69 -37.98
CA ASN A 39 5.05 -20.78 -37.15
C ASN A 39 6.35 -20.34 -36.47
N CYS A 40 6.58 -20.86 -35.27
CA CYS A 40 7.84 -20.71 -34.54
C CYS A 40 8.24 -22.06 -33.94
N VAL A 41 9.53 -22.38 -34.01
CA VAL A 41 10.11 -23.55 -33.34
C VAL A 41 11.40 -23.16 -32.66
N VAL A 42 11.53 -23.47 -31.37
CA VAL A 42 12.75 -23.19 -30.60
C VAL A 42 13.51 -24.50 -30.38
N VAL A 43 14.83 -24.45 -30.57
CA VAL A 43 15.73 -25.60 -30.42
C VAL A 43 16.96 -25.18 -29.61
N LYS A 44 17.41 -26.06 -28.72
CA LYS A 44 18.69 -25.92 -28.01
C LYS A 44 19.84 -26.49 -28.85
N TYR A 45 20.92 -25.75 -28.92
CA TYR A 45 22.20 -26.17 -29.50
C TYR A 45 23.33 -25.99 -28.50
N ASP A 46 24.32 -26.87 -28.57
CA ASP A 46 25.55 -26.75 -27.80
C ASP A 46 26.69 -26.31 -28.74
N HIS A 47 27.30 -25.15 -28.48
CA HIS A 47 28.40 -24.61 -29.28
C HIS A 47 29.47 -24.02 -28.34
N ASN A 48 30.75 -24.35 -28.54
CA ASN A 48 31.86 -23.91 -27.67
C ASN A 48 31.63 -24.15 -26.16
N ASN A 49 31.06 -25.31 -25.79
CA ASN A 49 30.66 -25.66 -24.43
C ASN A 49 29.61 -24.73 -23.79
N LEU A 50 28.91 -23.91 -24.59
CA LEU A 50 27.80 -23.07 -24.17
C LEU A 50 26.49 -23.57 -24.78
N GLU A 51 25.44 -23.54 -23.98
CA GLU A 51 24.09 -23.90 -24.38
C GLU A 51 23.37 -22.66 -24.93
N HIS A 52 22.91 -22.74 -26.18
CA HIS A 52 22.24 -21.66 -26.91
C HIS A 52 20.83 -22.06 -27.32
N LEU A 53 19.87 -21.15 -27.10
CA LEU A 53 18.52 -21.27 -27.67
C LEU A 53 18.47 -20.59 -29.04
N VAL A 54 17.91 -21.27 -30.04
CA VAL A 54 17.75 -20.76 -31.40
C VAL A 54 16.28 -20.86 -31.80
N ALA A 55 15.67 -19.73 -32.14
CA ALA A 55 14.29 -19.65 -32.62
C ALA A 55 14.24 -19.59 -34.15
N TYR A 56 13.58 -20.57 -34.77
CA TYR A 56 13.26 -20.55 -36.19
C TYR A 56 11.88 -19.97 -36.35
N VAL A 57 11.74 -18.95 -37.18
CA VAL A 57 10.50 -18.17 -37.32
C VAL A 57 10.11 -18.11 -38.79
N GLN A 58 8.88 -18.52 -39.10
CA GLN A 58 8.31 -18.44 -40.44
C GLN A 58 7.33 -17.27 -40.49
N THR A 59 7.56 -16.30 -41.36
CA THR A 59 6.76 -15.08 -41.46
C THR A 59 6.25 -14.86 -42.88
N LYS A 60 5.09 -14.21 -43.04
CA LYS A 60 4.52 -13.88 -44.36
C LYS A 60 5.24 -12.71 -45.04
N ILE A 61 5.91 -11.86 -44.26
CA ILE A 61 6.65 -10.69 -44.69
C ILE A 61 8.06 -10.71 -44.08
N HIS A 62 8.99 -9.96 -44.67
CA HIS A 62 10.32 -9.82 -44.08
C HIS A 62 10.21 -9.12 -42.72
N PHE A 63 10.57 -9.82 -41.65
CA PHE A 63 10.46 -9.34 -40.27
C PHE A 63 11.83 -8.86 -39.76
N ASN A 64 11.87 -7.79 -38.96
CA ASN A 64 13.11 -7.37 -38.33
C ASN A 64 13.35 -8.21 -37.07
N VAL A 65 14.40 -9.02 -37.09
CA VAL A 65 14.78 -9.93 -36.00
C VAL A 65 15.09 -9.19 -34.69
N ASN A 66 15.61 -7.96 -34.74
CA ASN A 66 15.94 -7.21 -33.53
C ASN A 66 14.67 -6.83 -32.75
N ILE A 67 13.57 -6.54 -33.44
CA ILE A 67 12.27 -6.26 -32.81
C ILE A 67 11.74 -7.50 -32.07
N LEU A 68 11.90 -8.69 -32.66
CA LEU A 68 11.51 -9.94 -31.98
C LEU A 68 12.33 -10.17 -30.71
N ARG A 69 13.63 -9.88 -30.76
CA ARG A 69 14.51 -10.02 -29.60
C ARG A 69 14.13 -9.04 -28.49
N ASP A 70 13.97 -7.76 -28.80
CA ASP A 70 13.61 -6.74 -27.82
C ASP A 70 12.27 -7.08 -27.14
N GLN A 71 11.29 -7.53 -27.93
CA GLN A 71 10.01 -7.97 -27.39
C GLN A 71 10.09 -9.25 -26.56
N CYS A 72 10.96 -10.20 -26.95
CA CYS A 72 11.25 -11.37 -26.11
C CYS A 72 11.90 -10.97 -24.79
N THR A 73 12.88 -10.07 -24.80
CA THR A 73 13.55 -9.58 -23.58
C THR A 73 12.58 -8.90 -22.61
N ASN A 74 11.53 -8.25 -23.14
CA ASN A 74 10.50 -7.61 -22.33
C ASN A 74 9.45 -8.58 -21.76
N GLN A 75 9.32 -9.81 -22.28
CA GLN A 75 8.28 -10.77 -21.88
C GLN A 75 8.81 -12.11 -21.36
N LEU A 76 10.09 -12.39 -21.55
CA LEU A 76 10.74 -13.64 -21.15
C LEU A 76 11.98 -13.33 -20.30
N PRO A 77 12.29 -14.15 -19.28
CA PRO A 77 13.57 -14.09 -18.59
C PRO A 77 14.74 -14.20 -19.57
N LEU A 78 15.85 -13.49 -19.31
CA LEU A 78 16.98 -13.40 -20.24
C LEU A 78 17.54 -14.76 -20.69
N TYR A 79 17.49 -15.79 -19.84
CA TYR A 79 17.93 -17.15 -20.18
C TYR A 79 16.97 -17.91 -21.09
N MET A 80 15.70 -17.50 -21.18
CA MET A 80 14.69 -18.05 -22.11
C MET A 80 14.67 -17.29 -23.44
N VAL A 81 15.29 -16.11 -23.51
CA VAL A 81 15.38 -15.34 -24.76
C VAL A 81 16.30 -16.09 -25.74
N PRO A 82 15.81 -16.45 -26.95
CA PRO A 82 16.65 -17.07 -27.97
C PRO A 82 17.86 -16.20 -28.33
N SER A 83 19.04 -16.81 -28.32
CA SER A 83 20.30 -16.14 -28.69
C SER A 83 20.32 -15.76 -30.18
N LEU A 84 19.68 -16.58 -31.03
CA LEU A 84 19.55 -16.37 -32.46
C LEU A 84 18.10 -16.55 -32.91
N PHE A 85 17.66 -15.70 -33.84
CA PHE A 85 16.42 -15.89 -34.58
C PHE A 85 16.76 -16.08 -36.06
N ILE A 86 16.24 -17.15 -36.65
CA ILE A 86 16.47 -17.52 -38.04
C ILE A 86 15.13 -17.47 -38.76
N LEU A 87 15.01 -16.55 -39.72
CA LEU A 87 13.86 -16.50 -40.60
C LEU A 87 13.96 -17.63 -41.62
N ILE A 88 12.91 -18.44 -41.73
CA ILE A 88 12.84 -19.52 -42.72
C ILE A 88 11.57 -19.37 -43.56
N ASP A 89 11.69 -19.62 -44.86
CA ASP A 89 10.55 -19.55 -45.77
C ASP A 89 9.57 -20.73 -45.56
N GLN A 90 10.10 -21.92 -45.22
CA GLN A 90 9.30 -23.13 -44.99
C GLN A 90 9.99 -24.09 -44.01
N PHE A 91 9.21 -24.63 -43.05
CA PHE A 91 9.70 -25.67 -42.15
C PHE A 91 9.87 -27.02 -42.88
N PRO A 92 10.97 -27.75 -42.65
CA PRO A 92 11.11 -29.13 -43.12
C PRO A 92 10.07 -29.99 -42.41
N LEU A 93 9.35 -30.82 -43.17
CA LEU A 93 8.32 -31.71 -42.64
C LEU A 93 8.80 -33.16 -42.73
N ASN A 94 8.48 -33.96 -41.71
CA ASN A 94 8.70 -35.40 -41.72
C ASN A 94 7.64 -36.11 -42.59
N PRO A 95 7.78 -37.43 -42.87
CA PRO A 95 6.83 -38.18 -43.70
C PRO A 95 5.37 -38.18 -43.19
N ASN A 96 5.13 -37.77 -41.94
CA ASN A 96 3.80 -37.66 -41.33
C ASN A 96 3.25 -36.21 -41.35
N GLY A 97 3.90 -35.29 -42.06
CA GLY A 97 3.45 -33.90 -42.19
C GLY A 97 3.67 -33.02 -40.96
N LYS A 98 4.47 -33.46 -39.98
CA LYS A 98 4.86 -32.66 -38.81
C LYS A 98 6.23 -32.03 -39.02
N ILE A 99 6.50 -30.89 -38.37
CA ILE A 99 7.80 -30.22 -38.43
C ILE A 99 8.92 -31.16 -37.95
N ASP A 100 9.94 -31.34 -38.79
CA ASP A 100 11.13 -32.12 -38.50
C ASP A 100 12.24 -31.24 -37.92
N ARG A 101 12.29 -31.19 -36.58
CA ARG A 101 13.28 -30.38 -35.84
C ARG A 101 14.73 -30.80 -36.11
N LYS A 102 14.98 -32.05 -36.54
CA LYS A 102 16.33 -32.55 -36.83
C LYS A 102 16.83 -32.15 -38.21
N ALA A 103 15.92 -31.78 -39.10
CA ALA A 103 16.22 -31.34 -40.46
C ALA A 103 16.30 -29.81 -40.59
N LEU A 104 16.20 -29.08 -39.48
CA LEU A 104 16.34 -27.62 -39.47
C LEU A 104 17.75 -27.19 -39.89
N PRO A 105 17.89 -26.07 -40.62
CA PRO A 105 19.19 -25.59 -41.06
C PRO A 105 20.07 -25.25 -39.85
N LEU A 106 21.34 -25.64 -39.91
CA LEU A 106 22.29 -25.38 -38.84
C LEU A 106 22.48 -23.86 -38.67
N PRO A 107 22.40 -23.33 -37.43
CA PRO A 107 22.57 -21.92 -37.16
C PRO A 107 24.02 -21.47 -37.37
N ASP A 108 24.21 -20.31 -38.00
CA ASP A 108 25.52 -19.66 -38.08
C ASP A 108 25.79 -18.86 -36.80
N PHE A 109 26.53 -19.46 -35.88
CA PHE A 109 26.87 -18.84 -34.60
C PHE A 109 27.85 -17.65 -34.74
N SER A 110 28.46 -17.42 -35.90
CA SER A 110 29.27 -16.21 -36.14
C SER A 110 28.42 -14.92 -36.15
N LEU A 111 27.09 -15.05 -36.28
CA LEU A 111 26.14 -13.95 -36.19
C LEU A 111 25.85 -13.48 -34.75
N LEU A 112 26.26 -14.25 -33.73
CA LEU A 112 26.19 -13.81 -32.32
C LEU A 112 27.10 -12.59 -32.08
N SER A 113 28.22 -12.50 -32.79
CA SER A 113 29.15 -11.35 -32.73
C SER A 113 28.67 -10.11 -33.48
N LEU A 114 27.60 -10.19 -34.27
CA LEU A 114 27.15 -9.12 -35.18
C LEU A 114 25.81 -8.47 -34.78
N ASN A 115 25.07 -9.03 -33.82
CA ASN A 115 23.67 -8.64 -33.54
C ASN A 115 23.41 -8.22 -32.08
N VAL A 116 24.28 -7.40 -31.50
CA VAL A 116 23.98 -6.67 -30.25
C VAL A 116 24.04 -5.18 -30.56
N THR A 117 22.87 -4.55 -30.61
CA THR A 117 22.69 -3.09 -30.75
C THR A 117 22.61 -2.36 -29.41
N ASP A 118 22.98 -3.01 -28.31
CA ASP A 118 23.72 -2.34 -27.26
C ASP A 118 25.19 -2.51 -27.62
N ILE A 119 25.94 -1.43 -27.78
CA ILE A 119 27.38 -1.51 -27.93
C ILE A 119 27.88 -2.22 -26.66
N VAL A 120 28.22 -3.51 -26.77
CA VAL A 120 28.82 -4.26 -25.67
C VAL A 120 30.21 -3.70 -25.52
N GLU A 121 30.32 -2.67 -24.70
CA GLU A 121 31.59 -2.09 -24.34
C GLU A 121 32.26 -3.06 -23.38
N HIS A 122 33.36 -3.63 -23.83
CA HIS A 122 34.15 -4.58 -23.07
C HIS A 122 35.13 -3.83 -22.17
N PRO A 123 35.53 -4.40 -21.02
CA PRO A 123 36.51 -3.77 -20.14
C PRO A 123 37.85 -3.56 -20.86
N HIS A 124 38.24 -2.30 -20.98
CA HIS A 124 39.46 -1.84 -21.67
C HIS A 124 40.63 -1.63 -20.71
N THR A 125 40.38 -1.18 -19.48
CA THR A 125 41.41 -0.99 -18.46
C THR A 125 41.59 -2.23 -17.58
N LYS A 126 42.76 -2.36 -16.95
CA LYS A 126 43.03 -3.47 -16.01
C LYS A 126 42.04 -3.46 -14.84
N ILE A 127 41.67 -2.28 -14.34
CA ILE A 127 40.72 -2.12 -13.24
C ILE A 127 39.31 -2.51 -13.70
N GLN A 128 38.88 -2.10 -14.90
CA GLN A 128 37.60 -2.55 -15.47
C GLN A 128 37.51 -4.08 -15.58
N GLN A 129 38.59 -4.75 -15.97
CA GLN A 129 38.63 -6.23 -16.03
C GLN A 129 38.54 -6.88 -14.65
N GLN A 130 39.24 -6.33 -13.65
CA GLN A 130 39.18 -6.80 -12.27
C GLN A 130 37.79 -6.60 -11.66
N VAL A 131 37.20 -5.42 -11.82
CA VAL A 131 35.83 -5.11 -11.40
C VAL A 131 34.83 -6.06 -12.05
N SER A 132 34.92 -6.25 -13.37
CA SER A 132 34.04 -7.16 -14.12
C SER A 132 34.12 -8.60 -13.60
N SER A 133 35.32 -9.09 -13.31
CA SER A 133 35.52 -10.45 -12.76
C SER A 133 34.88 -10.60 -11.39
N ILE A 134 34.97 -9.58 -10.53
CA ILE A 134 34.34 -9.59 -9.22
C ILE A 134 32.82 -9.60 -9.35
N TRP A 135 32.25 -8.80 -10.26
CA TRP A 135 30.81 -8.80 -10.53
C TRP A 135 30.31 -10.18 -10.97
N CYS A 136 31.02 -10.86 -11.87
CA CYS A 136 30.65 -12.22 -12.27
C CYS A 136 30.61 -13.20 -11.10
N GLN A 137 31.54 -13.07 -10.14
CA GLN A 137 31.57 -13.94 -8.96
C GLN A 137 30.40 -13.64 -8.00
N VAL A 138 30.15 -12.35 -7.72
CA VAL A 138 29.13 -11.92 -6.75
C VAL A 138 27.71 -12.13 -7.28
N LEU A 139 27.48 -11.83 -8.56
CA LEU A 139 26.18 -11.99 -9.22
C LEU A 139 25.99 -13.38 -9.84
N HIS A 140 26.99 -14.26 -9.73
CA HIS A 140 27.01 -15.60 -10.34
C HIS A 140 26.75 -15.59 -11.87
N LEU A 141 27.35 -14.62 -12.58
CA LEU A 141 27.20 -14.47 -14.03
C LEU A 141 28.19 -15.38 -14.78
N GLU A 142 27.72 -16.03 -15.84
CA GLU A 142 28.53 -16.90 -16.69
C GLU A 142 29.48 -16.13 -17.64
N SER A 143 29.21 -14.85 -17.89
CA SER A 143 30.00 -13.99 -18.78
C SER A 143 30.07 -12.56 -18.26
N ILE A 144 31.16 -11.85 -18.60
CA ILE A 144 31.34 -10.43 -18.25
C ILE A 144 30.23 -9.60 -18.90
N PRO A 145 29.43 -8.85 -18.10
CA PRO A 145 28.42 -7.94 -18.64
C PRO A 145 29.07 -6.71 -19.29
N SER A 146 28.32 -5.97 -20.10
CA SER A 146 28.76 -4.69 -20.66
C SER A 146 29.18 -3.74 -19.54
N ILE A 147 30.25 -2.96 -19.72
CA ILE A 147 30.77 -2.08 -18.66
C ILE A 147 29.78 -0.98 -18.24
N ASN A 148 28.83 -0.66 -19.10
CA ASN A 148 27.78 0.34 -18.86
C ASN A 148 26.52 -0.27 -18.21
N MET A 149 26.51 -1.58 -17.97
CA MET A 149 25.35 -2.27 -17.39
C MET A 149 25.24 -1.97 -15.89
N ASN A 150 24.02 -1.64 -15.46
CA ASN A 150 23.74 -1.35 -14.06
C ASN A 150 23.70 -2.66 -13.21
N PHE A 151 24.27 -2.62 -12.01
CA PHE A 151 24.33 -3.73 -11.05
C PHE A 151 22.95 -4.30 -10.71
N PHE A 152 21.96 -3.43 -10.47
CA PHE A 152 20.61 -3.82 -10.10
C PHE A 152 19.84 -4.42 -11.29
N LYS A 153 20.13 -3.97 -12.51
CA LYS A 153 19.59 -4.58 -13.74
C LYS A 153 20.07 -6.01 -13.94
N LEU A 154 21.24 -6.35 -13.41
CA LEU A 154 21.79 -7.71 -13.44
C LEU A 154 21.30 -8.60 -12.29
N GLY A 155 20.33 -8.14 -11.49
CA GLY A 155 19.78 -8.89 -10.35
C GLY A 155 20.50 -8.65 -9.02
N GLY A 156 21.34 -7.61 -8.93
CA GLY A 156 21.94 -7.15 -7.69
C GLY A 156 20.89 -6.73 -6.65
N ASN A 157 21.16 -6.97 -5.37
CA ASN A 157 20.33 -6.53 -4.24
C ASN A 157 21.21 -6.02 -3.08
N SER A 158 20.62 -5.54 -1.99
CA SER A 158 21.37 -4.97 -0.86
C SER A 158 22.40 -5.93 -0.26
N LEU A 159 22.09 -7.23 -0.19
CA LEU A 159 23.02 -8.25 0.31
C LEU A 159 24.18 -8.48 -0.67
N LEU A 160 23.88 -8.59 -1.97
CA LEU A 160 24.90 -8.73 -3.01
C LEU A 160 25.78 -7.49 -3.12
N LEU A 161 25.24 -6.30 -2.83
CA LEU A 161 26.01 -5.07 -2.78
C LEU A 161 27.01 -5.04 -1.61
N ILE A 162 26.63 -5.60 -0.45
CA ILE A 162 27.54 -5.82 0.68
C ILE A 162 28.65 -6.81 0.30
N LYS A 163 28.30 -7.91 -0.39
CA LYS A 163 29.30 -8.86 -0.92
C LYS A 163 30.22 -8.24 -1.98
N LEU A 164 29.68 -7.35 -2.81
CA LEU A 164 30.45 -6.61 -3.79
C LEU A 164 31.46 -5.67 -3.11
N HIS A 165 30.99 -4.91 -2.13
CA HIS A 165 31.81 -4.04 -1.29
C HIS A 165 32.97 -4.81 -0.65
N HIS A 166 32.67 -5.96 -0.05
CA HIS A 166 33.68 -6.89 0.48
C HIS A 166 34.71 -7.23 -0.59
N ALA A 167 34.27 -7.75 -1.74
CA ALA A 167 35.17 -8.23 -2.77
C ALA A 167 36.10 -7.13 -3.29
N TYR A 168 35.62 -5.89 -3.35
CA TYR A 168 36.44 -4.72 -3.69
C TYR A 168 37.45 -4.36 -2.61
N GLN A 169 37.06 -4.36 -1.33
CA GLN A 169 37.98 -4.11 -0.22
C GLN A 169 39.15 -5.11 -0.23
N MET A 170 38.85 -6.40 -0.45
CA MET A 170 39.88 -7.45 -0.50
C MET A 170 40.79 -7.36 -1.73
N HIS A 171 40.25 -6.99 -2.90
CA HIS A 171 41.02 -6.95 -4.15
C HIS A 171 41.81 -5.65 -4.36
N PHE A 172 41.25 -4.50 -3.96
CA PHE A 172 41.82 -3.19 -4.27
C PHE A 172 42.44 -2.49 -3.06
N ASN A 173 42.16 -2.94 -1.83
CA ASN A 173 42.64 -2.32 -0.59
C ASN A 173 42.31 -0.80 -0.47
N GLN A 174 41.18 -0.39 -1.05
CA GLN A 174 40.71 1.01 -1.13
C GLN A 174 39.39 1.21 -0.38
N SER A 175 39.17 2.44 0.14
CA SER A 175 37.92 2.84 0.81
C SER A 175 36.83 3.26 -0.18
N ILE A 176 36.14 2.31 -0.77
CA ILE A 176 34.85 2.56 -1.42
C ILE A 176 33.74 2.32 -0.39
N THR A 177 32.76 3.21 -0.25
CA THR A 177 31.64 2.98 0.66
C THR A 177 30.49 2.24 -0.04
N ILE A 178 29.59 1.60 0.72
CA ILE A 178 28.38 0.99 0.16
C ILE A 178 27.51 2.05 -0.54
N SER A 179 27.48 3.28 -0.03
CA SER A 179 26.78 4.40 -0.66
C SER A 179 27.38 4.75 -2.02
N ASP A 180 28.70 4.69 -2.16
CA ASP A 180 29.37 4.94 -3.44
C ASP A 180 29.07 3.84 -4.45
N LEU A 181 29.08 2.58 -4.01
CA LEU A 181 28.73 1.44 -4.87
C LEU A 181 27.29 1.51 -5.39
N PHE A 182 26.39 1.98 -4.54
CA PHE A 182 25.00 2.15 -4.93
C PHE A 182 24.83 3.35 -5.88
N ARG A 183 25.57 4.45 -5.66
CA ARG A 183 25.51 5.67 -6.48
C ARG A 183 26.14 5.46 -7.87
N HIS A 184 27.22 4.70 -7.92
CA HIS A 184 28.03 4.44 -9.11
C HIS A 184 27.78 3.03 -9.65
N ALA A 185 26.51 2.66 -9.83
CA ALA A 185 26.09 1.28 -10.02
C ALA A 185 26.45 0.64 -11.38
N THR A 186 27.46 1.11 -12.11
CA THR A 186 27.98 0.47 -13.33
C THR A 186 29.45 0.05 -13.14
N ILE A 187 29.93 -0.87 -13.98
CA ILE A 187 31.34 -1.30 -13.96
C ILE A 187 32.26 -0.13 -14.31
N ILE A 188 31.88 0.70 -15.28
CA ILE A 188 32.68 1.86 -15.69
C ILE A 188 32.77 2.89 -14.56
N ASP A 189 31.66 3.21 -13.88
CA ASP A 189 31.65 4.19 -12.80
C ASP A 189 32.47 3.68 -11.59
N HIS A 190 32.32 2.40 -11.22
CA HIS A 190 33.14 1.79 -10.17
C HIS A 190 34.63 1.80 -10.53
N ALA A 191 34.98 1.44 -11.77
CA ALA A 191 36.37 1.43 -12.20
C ALA A 191 36.97 2.85 -12.17
N GLN A 192 36.22 3.86 -12.64
CA GLN A 192 36.64 5.27 -12.56
C GLN A 192 36.79 5.72 -11.11
N PHE A 193 35.84 5.40 -10.23
CA PHE A 193 35.93 5.77 -8.82
C PHE A 193 37.19 5.20 -8.15
N LEU A 194 37.49 3.92 -8.40
CA LEU A 194 38.70 3.24 -7.87
C LEU A 194 40.00 3.78 -8.49
N GLU A 195 39.95 4.26 -9.74
CA GLU A 195 41.07 4.94 -10.41
C GLU A 195 41.33 6.32 -9.80
N ASP A 196 40.27 7.09 -9.52
CA ASP A 196 40.34 8.47 -9.02
C ASP A 196 40.64 8.56 -7.51
N HIS A 197 40.16 7.59 -6.71
CA HIS A 197 40.23 7.63 -5.24
C HIS A 197 41.17 6.56 -4.68
N GLN A 198 42.48 6.78 -4.80
CA GLN A 198 43.52 5.94 -4.17
C GLN A 198 43.66 6.20 -2.66
N ILE A 199 42.58 6.05 -1.90
CA ILE A 199 42.62 6.13 -0.44
C ILE A 199 42.82 4.71 0.11
N THR A 200 44.06 4.41 0.52
CA THR A 200 44.41 3.15 1.18
C THR A 200 43.72 3.07 2.54
N ILE A 201 42.98 2.00 2.81
CA ILE A 201 42.46 1.74 4.16
C ILE A 201 43.62 1.22 5.02
N GLU A 202 44.08 2.01 6.00
CA GLU A 202 44.66 1.45 7.22
C GLU A 202 43.52 1.24 8.21
N ARG A 203 43.09 -0.02 8.40
CA ARG A 203 42.32 -0.49 9.57
C ARG A 203 42.02 -1.99 9.43
N GLN A 204 43.05 -2.81 9.66
CA GLN A 204 42.79 -4.13 10.24
C GLN A 204 42.26 -3.89 11.65
N TRP A 205 41.10 -4.45 11.97
CA TRP A 205 40.65 -4.50 13.36
C TRP A 205 41.58 -5.46 14.12
N GLU A 206 42.02 -5.02 15.29
CA GLU A 206 42.82 -5.89 16.15
C GLU A 206 41.86 -6.84 16.86
N SER A 207 42.18 -8.13 16.86
CA SER A 207 41.45 -9.06 17.71
C SER A 207 41.91 -8.89 19.16
N PHE A 208 40.96 -8.69 20.05
CA PHE A 208 41.18 -8.61 21.49
C PHE A 208 40.82 -9.97 22.09
N HIS A 209 41.82 -10.76 22.46
CA HIS A 209 41.61 -12.00 23.24
C HIS A 209 41.22 -11.67 24.69
N ILE A 210 40.02 -11.14 24.89
CA ILE A 210 39.48 -10.74 26.19
C ILE A 210 38.23 -11.54 26.54
N THR A 211 38.11 -11.92 27.82
CA THR A 211 36.97 -12.72 28.31
C THR A 211 35.80 -11.86 28.82
N GLN A 212 35.99 -10.55 28.92
CA GLN A 212 34.97 -9.56 29.30
C GLN A 212 35.22 -8.29 28.50
N GLY A 213 34.16 -7.74 27.90
CA GLY A 213 34.23 -6.55 27.07
C GLY A 213 32.90 -5.81 27.06
N PRO A 214 32.85 -4.63 26.43
CA PRO A 214 31.63 -3.85 26.36
C PRO A 214 30.55 -4.59 25.55
N ALA A 215 29.29 -4.45 25.97
CA ALA A 215 28.15 -4.81 25.12
C ALA A 215 28.14 -3.90 23.87
N SER A 216 27.80 -4.47 22.72
CA SER A 216 27.51 -3.69 21.52
C SER A 216 26.26 -2.85 21.72
N PHE A 217 26.05 -1.85 20.88
CA PHE A 217 24.83 -1.06 20.93
C PHE A 217 23.56 -1.88 20.63
N ALA A 218 23.67 -2.97 19.90
CA ALA A 218 22.55 -3.89 19.68
C ALA A 218 22.20 -4.69 20.94
N GLN A 219 23.21 -5.13 21.68
CA GLN A 219 23.02 -5.88 22.92
C GLN A 219 22.46 -5.02 24.06
N THR A 220 22.83 -3.74 24.15
CA THR A 220 22.32 -2.83 25.21
C THR A 220 20.82 -2.55 25.09
N ARG A 221 20.21 -2.80 23.92
CA ARG A 221 18.77 -2.59 23.66
C ARG A 221 17.88 -3.73 24.14
N LEU A 222 18.44 -4.86 24.55
CA LEU A 222 17.69 -6.03 24.96
C LEU A 222 17.40 -5.99 26.46
N PHE A 223 16.13 -5.86 26.82
CA PHE A 223 15.70 -5.98 28.21
C PHE A 223 15.90 -7.43 28.68
N LEU A 224 16.85 -7.62 29.59
CA LEU A 224 17.06 -8.89 30.29
C LEU A 224 16.01 -8.99 31.41
N ASP A 225 14.79 -9.45 31.09
CA ASP A 225 13.88 -9.98 32.12
C ASP A 225 14.46 -11.30 32.66
N GLU A 226 14.18 -11.67 33.91
CA GLU A 226 14.76 -12.81 34.66
C GLU A 226 14.48 -14.20 34.03
N ARG A 227 13.87 -14.23 32.82
CA ARG A 227 13.54 -15.41 32.02
C ARG A 227 14.06 -15.24 30.59
N VAL A 228 15.36 -15.06 30.41
CA VAL A 228 15.96 -15.02 29.08
C VAL A 228 15.90 -16.40 28.42
N ARG A 229 15.21 -16.49 27.27
CA ARG A 229 15.50 -17.52 26.25
C ARG A 229 16.73 -17.07 25.49
N PHE A 230 17.80 -17.87 25.51
CA PHE A 230 19.16 -17.61 25.01
C PHE A 230 19.31 -17.17 23.52
N GLY A 231 18.24 -16.93 22.76
CA GLY A 231 18.30 -16.69 21.31
C GLY A 231 18.56 -15.24 20.89
N VAL A 232 17.76 -14.28 21.39
CA VAL A 232 17.67 -12.91 20.78
C VAL A 232 18.86 -12.01 21.14
N ALA A 233 19.60 -12.31 22.20
CA ALA A 233 20.79 -11.56 22.62
C ALA A 233 22.10 -12.06 22.01
N THR A 234 22.02 -13.12 21.21
CA THR A 234 23.19 -13.82 20.68
C THR A 234 23.09 -14.05 19.18
N PHE A 235 21.89 -14.17 18.62
CA PHE A 235 21.66 -14.41 17.19
C PHE A 235 20.71 -13.36 16.59
N ASP A 236 21.15 -12.72 15.51
CA ASP A 236 20.26 -12.13 14.50
C ASP A 236 19.92 -13.13 13.39
N GLY A 237 19.05 -12.76 12.43
CA GLY A 237 18.62 -13.65 11.34
C GLY A 237 19.81 -14.22 10.55
N ALA A 238 20.77 -13.38 10.18
CA ALA A 238 21.99 -13.82 9.49
C ALA A 238 22.84 -14.79 10.35
N SER A 239 22.92 -14.56 11.67
CA SER A 239 23.62 -15.49 12.57
C SER A 239 22.96 -16.86 12.67
N ILE A 240 21.64 -16.92 12.53
CA ILE A 240 20.92 -18.19 12.48
C ILE A 240 21.30 -18.96 11.22
N ASP A 241 21.37 -18.28 10.06
CA ASP A 241 21.79 -18.90 8.80
C ASP A 241 23.23 -19.42 8.87
N ILE A 242 24.16 -18.61 9.40
CA ILE A 242 25.57 -19.02 9.61
C ILE A 242 25.64 -20.26 10.51
N PHE A 243 24.92 -20.23 11.64
CA PHE A 243 24.90 -21.34 12.57
C PHE A 243 24.39 -22.63 11.92
N PHE A 244 23.29 -22.58 11.18
CA PHE A 244 22.76 -23.77 10.50
C PHE A 244 23.65 -24.25 9.36
N HIS A 245 24.29 -23.33 8.63
CA HIS A 245 25.28 -23.67 7.61
C HIS A 245 26.48 -24.42 8.21
N ASP A 246 27.08 -23.88 9.27
CA ASP A 246 28.20 -24.49 9.99
C ASP A 246 27.80 -25.83 10.61
N LEU A 247 26.60 -25.91 11.17
CA LEU A 247 26.05 -27.16 11.70
C LEU A 247 25.97 -28.21 10.58
N GLN A 248 25.40 -27.88 9.43
CA GLN A 248 25.30 -28.78 8.29
C GLN A 248 26.68 -29.22 7.78
N GLN A 249 27.64 -28.30 7.70
CA GLN A 249 29.01 -28.62 7.29
C GLN A 249 29.69 -29.58 8.28
N ALA A 250 29.52 -29.36 9.58
CA ALA A 250 30.06 -30.22 10.62
C ALA A 250 29.43 -31.63 10.61
N TYR A 251 28.14 -31.75 10.24
CA TYR A 251 27.48 -33.05 10.10
C TYR A 251 27.80 -33.78 8.79
N SER A 252 28.01 -33.06 7.69
CA SER A 252 28.24 -33.63 6.36
C SER A 252 29.72 -33.92 6.07
N THR A 253 30.64 -33.28 6.80
CA THR A 253 32.08 -33.44 6.58
C THR A 253 32.80 -33.72 7.89
N ASP A 254 33.76 -34.66 7.87
CA ASP A 254 34.67 -34.94 9.00
C ASP A 254 35.79 -33.88 9.13
N ARG A 255 35.56 -32.67 8.57
CA ARG A 255 36.53 -31.58 8.54
C ARG A 255 36.21 -30.58 9.66
N PRO A 256 37.22 -30.08 10.38
CA PRO A 256 37.01 -29.02 11.36
C PRO A 256 36.51 -27.75 10.65
N LEU A 257 35.56 -27.06 11.28
CA LEU A 257 35.09 -25.75 10.84
C LEU A 257 36.25 -24.74 10.85
N SER A 258 36.23 -23.82 9.90
CA SER A 258 37.21 -22.74 9.79
C SER A 258 37.12 -21.82 11.02
N SER A 259 38.25 -21.45 11.62
CA SER A 259 38.26 -20.45 12.71
C SER A 259 37.92 -19.05 12.18
N CYS A 260 37.03 -18.33 12.87
CA CYS A 260 36.78 -16.91 12.58
C CYS A 260 38.00 -16.06 12.94
N ALA A 261 38.28 -15.03 12.12
CA ALA A 261 39.42 -14.13 12.33
C ALA A 261 39.15 -13.06 13.42
N LEU A 262 37.89 -12.80 13.71
CA LEU A 262 37.41 -11.85 14.72
C LEU A 262 36.31 -12.50 15.54
N ASP A 263 36.21 -12.10 16.81
CA ASP A 263 35.09 -12.42 17.67
C ASP A 263 34.10 -11.24 17.72
N TYR A 264 32.83 -11.51 18.09
CA TYR A 264 31.83 -10.45 18.22
C TYR A 264 32.20 -9.36 19.24
N ILE A 265 33.04 -9.68 20.22
CA ILE A 265 33.56 -8.72 21.20
C ILE A 265 34.52 -7.70 20.56
N ASP A 266 35.23 -8.08 19.50
CA ASP A 266 36.09 -7.18 18.75
C ASP A 266 35.25 -6.13 18.03
N TYR A 267 34.09 -6.56 17.49
CA TYR A 267 33.10 -5.65 16.92
C TYR A 267 32.56 -4.66 17.94
N SER A 268 32.16 -5.11 19.14
CA SER A 268 31.57 -4.20 20.13
C SER A 268 32.54 -3.15 20.67
N ILE A 269 33.85 -3.41 20.62
CA ILE A 269 34.89 -2.43 20.94
C ILE A 269 34.99 -1.38 19.83
N HIS A 270 35.16 -1.82 18.59
CA HIS A 270 35.35 -0.93 17.45
C HIS A 270 34.11 -0.13 17.07
N GLU A 271 32.91 -0.64 17.35
CA GLU A 271 31.64 0.08 17.17
C GLU A 271 31.60 1.39 17.99
N LYS A 272 32.34 1.47 19.10
CA LYS A 272 32.38 2.67 19.96
C LYS A 272 33.29 3.79 19.45
N ASP A 273 34.14 3.52 18.45
CA ASP A 273 35.02 4.51 17.84
C ASP A 273 34.33 5.34 16.73
N ILE A 274 33.04 5.10 16.47
CA ILE A 274 32.25 5.85 15.48
C ILE A 274 32.05 7.31 15.96
N ASN A 275 32.12 8.27 15.03
CA ASN A 275 31.85 9.69 15.29
C ASN A 275 30.36 9.93 15.63
N MET A 276 30.02 9.73 16.90
CA MET A 276 28.65 9.85 17.41
C MET A 276 28.06 11.25 17.25
N ASP A 277 28.88 12.31 17.33
CA ASP A 277 28.40 13.69 17.31
C ASP A 277 27.89 14.10 15.93
N GLU A 278 28.57 13.67 14.87
CA GLU A 278 28.16 13.90 13.48
C GLU A 278 26.86 13.14 13.17
N ALA A 279 26.76 11.86 13.56
CA ALA A 279 25.55 11.06 13.39
C ALA A 279 24.36 11.67 14.16
N LYS A 280 24.55 12.07 15.42
CA LYS A 280 23.51 12.73 16.21
C LYS A 280 23.06 14.05 15.60
N THR A 281 23.98 14.83 15.04
CA THR A 281 23.67 16.09 14.35
C THR A 281 22.84 15.83 13.09
N PHE A 282 23.23 14.85 12.28
CA PHE A 282 22.47 14.42 11.12
C PHE A 282 21.04 14.02 11.49
N TRP A 283 20.87 13.10 12.44
CA TRP A 283 19.56 12.61 12.86
C TRP A 283 18.67 13.70 13.44
N LYS A 284 19.25 14.62 14.23
CA LYS A 284 18.55 15.78 14.76
C LYS A 284 18.01 16.69 13.66
N HIS A 285 18.78 16.90 12.59
CA HIS A 285 18.34 17.70 11.45
C HIS A 285 17.32 16.94 10.57
N HIS A 286 17.60 15.67 10.27
CA HIS A 286 16.80 14.83 9.38
C HIS A 286 15.38 14.59 9.91
N LEU A 287 15.24 14.43 11.23
CA LEU A 287 13.96 14.22 11.91
C LEU A 287 13.44 15.51 12.58
N ASN A 288 14.03 16.66 12.26
CA ASN A 288 13.58 17.95 12.79
C ASN A 288 12.15 18.23 12.35
N ASP A 289 11.34 18.81 13.23
CA ASP A 289 9.94 19.16 12.97
C ASP A 289 9.02 17.98 12.59
N PHE A 290 9.48 16.72 12.72
CA PHE A 290 8.56 15.60 12.71
C PHE A 290 7.70 15.70 13.96
N SER A 291 6.47 16.19 13.80
CA SER A 291 5.46 16.08 14.83
C SER A 291 5.27 14.60 15.04
N ASN A 292 5.66 14.08 16.21
CA ASN A 292 5.53 12.69 16.62
C ASN A 292 4.05 12.28 16.75
N GLN A 293 3.29 12.51 15.68
CA GLN A 293 1.87 12.26 15.56
C GLN A 293 1.71 10.76 15.51
N HIS A 294 0.98 10.25 16.50
CA HIS A 294 0.52 8.88 16.50
C HIS A 294 -0.22 8.61 15.18
N LEU A 295 0.15 7.54 14.49
CA LEU A 295 -0.55 7.08 13.31
C LEU A 295 -1.98 6.74 13.70
N THR A 296 -2.93 7.22 12.91
CA THR A 296 -4.35 6.95 13.14
C THR A 296 -4.77 5.65 12.45
N ILE A 297 -4.04 4.56 12.75
CA ILE A 297 -4.36 3.22 12.24
C ILE A 297 -5.72 2.79 12.84
N PRO A 298 -6.62 2.19 12.05
CA PRO A 298 -7.93 1.76 12.54
C PRO A 298 -7.82 0.51 13.42
N TYR A 299 -7.38 0.67 14.67
CA TYR A 299 -7.32 -0.41 15.66
C TYR A 299 -8.72 -0.97 16.02
N ASP A 300 -8.78 -2.24 16.44
CA ASP A 300 -9.99 -2.85 17.01
C ASP A 300 -10.20 -2.42 18.47
N HIS A 301 -9.10 -2.14 19.17
CA HIS A 301 -9.09 -1.74 20.58
C HIS A 301 -8.31 -0.44 20.77
N SER A 302 -8.75 0.40 21.72
CA SER A 302 -8.09 1.69 21.93
C SER A 302 -6.66 1.50 22.45
N PRO A 303 -5.67 2.18 21.86
CA PRO A 303 -4.30 2.21 22.40
C PRO A 303 -4.23 2.68 23.85
N THR A 304 -5.21 3.45 24.31
CA THR A 304 -5.26 4.02 25.67
C THR A 304 -5.62 3.01 26.76
N ASP A 305 -6.14 1.84 26.41
CA ASP A 305 -6.56 0.85 27.41
C ASP A 305 -5.37 0.08 28.02
N LYS A 306 -4.18 0.18 27.40
CA LYS A 306 -2.95 -0.46 27.88
C LYS A 306 -1.75 0.45 27.65
N ASN A 307 -1.23 1.06 28.72
CA ASN A 307 0.00 1.87 28.66
C ASN A 307 1.26 1.07 28.21
N ILE A 308 1.19 -0.26 28.14
CA ILE A 308 2.26 -1.15 27.69
C ILE A 308 1.63 -2.34 26.95
N LEU A 309 2.05 -2.58 25.70
CA LEU A 309 1.65 -3.77 24.93
C LEU A 309 2.19 -5.04 25.62
N SER A 310 1.39 -6.11 25.62
CA SER A 310 1.74 -7.42 26.18
C SER A 310 2.83 -8.15 25.38
N GLY A 311 3.21 -7.62 24.22
CA GLY A 311 4.14 -8.26 23.28
C GLY A 311 3.54 -9.43 22.51
N ARG A 312 2.27 -9.77 22.72
CA ARG A 312 1.57 -10.80 21.93
C ARG A 312 1.14 -10.22 20.58
N GLY A 313 1.39 -10.98 19.53
CA GLY A 313 1.05 -10.62 18.16
C GLY A 313 0.37 -11.75 17.42
N THR A 314 -0.19 -11.41 16.27
CA THR A 314 -0.68 -12.38 15.29
C THR A 314 -0.06 -12.05 13.94
N THR A 315 0.56 -13.04 13.31
CA THR A 315 1.10 -12.92 11.96
C THR A 315 0.23 -13.67 10.98
N ILE A 316 -0.15 -13.00 9.89
CA ILE A 316 -0.76 -13.61 8.72
C ILE A 316 0.26 -13.55 7.59
N THR A 317 0.29 -14.59 6.75
CA THR A 317 1.17 -14.65 5.59
C THR A 317 0.38 -14.91 4.32
N ILE A 318 0.85 -14.34 3.21
CA ILE A 318 0.34 -14.58 1.87
C ILE A 318 1.51 -14.85 0.93
N GLN A 319 1.33 -15.78 0.00
CA GLN A 319 2.30 -16.00 -1.07
C GLN A 319 1.86 -15.23 -2.31
N LEU A 320 2.72 -14.35 -2.82
CA LEU A 320 2.42 -13.57 -4.01
C LEU A 320 2.38 -14.47 -5.26
N SER A 321 1.52 -14.11 -6.22
CA SER A 321 1.45 -14.81 -7.51
C SER A 321 2.76 -14.65 -8.30
N ALA A 322 3.11 -15.65 -9.10
CA ALA A 322 4.32 -15.59 -9.93
C ALA A 322 4.32 -14.38 -10.89
N GLU A 323 3.15 -14.06 -11.46
CA GLU A 323 2.96 -12.90 -12.35
C GLU A 323 3.25 -11.58 -11.62
N LEU A 324 2.75 -11.42 -10.40
CA LEU A 324 3.01 -10.21 -9.61
C LEU A 324 4.50 -10.10 -9.24
N VAL A 325 5.13 -11.20 -8.84
CA VAL A 325 6.57 -11.22 -8.53
C VAL A 325 7.40 -10.86 -9.75
N ASP A 326 7.08 -11.40 -10.93
CA ASP A 326 7.79 -11.05 -12.16
C ASP A 326 7.65 -9.56 -12.49
N HIS A 327 6.45 -8.99 -12.40
CA HIS A 327 6.25 -7.55 -12.59
C HIS A 327 7.02 -6.70 -11.57
N MET A 328 7.06 -7.12 -10.30
CA MET A 328 7.87 -6.45 -9.27
C MET A 328 9.35 -6.46 -9.62
N LEU A 329 9.88 -7.62 -10.04
CA LEU A 329 11.30 -7.77 -10.39
C LEU A 329 11.66 -6.95 -11.64
N ILE A 330 10.79 -6.90 -12.65
CA ILE A 330 10.94 -6.02 -13.81
C ILE A 330 11.00 -4.55 -13.36
N LEU A 331 10.07 -4.12 -12.52
CA LEU A 331 10.00 -2.74 -12.05
C LEU A 331 11.25 -2.32 -11.26
N ILE A 332 11.73 -3.22 -10.40
CA ILE A 332 12.97 -3.06 -9.63
C ILE A 332 14.17 -2.89 -10.57
N GLN A 333 14.25 -3.70 -11.65
CA GLN A 333 15.32 -3.61 -12.64
C GLN A 333 15.24 -2.32 -13.47
N GLU A 334 14.06 -1.97 -13.98
CA GLU A 334 13.86 -0.78 -14.82
C GLU A 334 14.23 0.52 -14.10
N HIS A 335 13.91 0.61 -12.81
CA HIS A 335 14.14 1.80 -12.00
C HIS A 335 15.36 1.71 -11.07
N GLU A 336 16.17 0.66 -11.23
CA GLU A 336 17.41 0.45 -10.48
C GLU A 336 17.18 0.54 -8.96
N ALA A 337 16.08 -0.08 -8.50
CA ALA A 337 15.67 -0.11 -7.11
C ALA A 337 16.04 -1.47 -6.47
N THR A 338 15.68 -1.66 -5.20
CA THR A 338 15.77 -2.96 -4.52
C THR A 338 14.39 -3.43 -4.07
N LEU A 339 14.26 -4.72 -3.75
CA LEU A 339 13.03 -5.27 -3.18
C LEU A 339 12.62 -4.56 -1.88
N SER A 340 13.60 -4.17 -1.06
CA SER A 340 13.38 -3.38 0.16
C SER A 340 12.79 -2.01 -0.14
N GLN A 341 13.30 -1.33 -1.17
CA GLN A 341 12.78 -0.02 -1.57
C GLN A 341 11.34 -0.14 -2.11
N LEU A 342 11.06 -1.09 -3.01
CA LEU A 342 9.71 -1.30 -3.54
C LEU A 342 8.71 -1.67 -2.43
N GLY A 343 9.09 -2.61 -1.56
CA GLY A 343 8.24 -3.05 -0.46
C GLY A 343 7.98 -1.94 0.56
N LEU A 344 9.02 -1.18 0.92
CA LEU A 344 8.89 -0.04 1.84
C LEU A 344 8.03 1.07 1.24
N THR A 345 8.20 1.40 -0.05
CA THR A 345 7.34 2.37 -0.74
C THR A 345 5.88 1.90 -0.76
N THR A 346 5.65 0.62 -1.00
CA THR A 346 4.31 0.01 -0.94
C THR A 346 3.71 0.17 0.46
N PHE A 347 4.49 -0.08 1.51
CA PHE A 347 4.04 0.06 2.89
C PHE A 347 3.78 1.52 3.28
N TYR A 348 4.58 2.48 2.83
CA TYR A 348 4.28 3.91 2.97
C TYR A 348 2.97 4.29 2.28
N THR A 349 2.77 3.85 1.04
CA THR A 349 1.51 4.11 0.32
C THR A 349 0.33 3.45 1.04
N PHE A 350 0.50 2.23 1.56
CA PHE A 350 -0.52 1.55 2.34
C PHE A 350 -0.89 2.33 3.61
N LEU A 351 0.09 2.74 4.41
CA LEU A 351 -0.13 3.55 5.61
C LEU A 351 -0.78 4.89 5.28
N PHE A 352 -0.32 5.57 4.23
CA PHE A 352 -0.92 6.80 3.73
C PHE A 352 -2.39 6.61 3.36
N LYS A 353 -2.74 5.54 2.65
CA LYS A 353 -4.13 5.24 2.28
C LYS A 353 -4.98 4.83 3.47
N LEU A 354 -4.37 4.20 4.49
CA LEU A 354 -5.05 3.74 5.69
C LEU A 354 -5.32 4.89 6.68
N THR A 355 -4.35 5.78 6.90
CA THR A 355 -4.42 6.84 7.91
C THR A 355 -4.72 8.22 7.34
N GLN A 356 -4.59 8.40 6.02
CA GLN A 356 -4.65 9.69 5.32
C GLN A 356 -3.56 10.69 5.77
N GLN A 357 -2.53 10.26 6.50
CA GLN A 357 -1.41 11.12 6.92
C GLN A 357 -0.30 11.12 5.86
N THR A 358 0.25 12.29 5.55
CA THR A 358 1.29 12.46 4.53
C THR A 358 2.70 12.46 5.10
N ASP A 359 2.90 12.90 6.34
CA ASP A 359 4.20 12.87 7.01
C ASP A 359 4.31 11.57 7.83
N LEU A 360 4.99 10.58 7.28
CA LEU A 360 5.07 9.23 7.85
C LEU A 360 6.51 8.90 8.22
N CYS A 361 6.70 8.23 9.36
CA CYS A 361 7.99 7.70 9.76
C CYS A 361 7.84 6.19 10.04
N VAL A 362 8.58 5.38 9.29
CA VAL A 362 8.54 3.91 9.37
C VAL A 362 9.92 3.42 9.78
N LEU A 363 9.96 2.46 10.70
CA LEU A 363 11.20 1.79 11.06
C LEU A 363 11.56 0.75 10.00
N THR A 364 12.82 0.71 9.61
CA THR A 364 13.38 -0.37 8.80
C THR A 364 14.55 -1.03 9.52
N VAL A 365 14.88 -2.24 9.08
CA VAL A 365 15.96 -3.04 9.65
C VAL A 365 17.19 -2.96 8.76
N SER A 366 18.34 -2.69 9.36
CA SER A 366 19.64 -2.80 8.71
C SER A 366 20.44 -3.92 9.34
N ALA A 367 20.96 -4.84 8.52
CA ALA A 367 21.80 -5.94 8.98
C ALA A 367 23.11 -5.45 9.62
N ASN A 368 23.56 -4.24 9.30
CA ASN A 368 24.75 -3.59 9.86
C ASN A 368 26.08 -4.38 9.73
N ARG A 369 26.11 -5.41 8.87
CA ARG A 369 27.33 -6.16 8.50
C ARG A 369 28.03 -5.46 7.34
N THR A 370 28.54 -4.26 7.62
CA THR A 370 29.11 -3.36 6.59
C THR A 370 30.53 -3.75 6.16
N ARG A 371 31.14 -4.72 6.85
CA ARG A 371 32.49 -5.20 6.59
C ARG A 371 32.54 -6.70 6.34
N ALA A 372 33.51 -7.08 5.52
CA ALA A 372 33.84 -8.43 5.13
C ALA A 372 34.10 -9.41 6.29
N ASP A 373 34.88 -8.93 7.25
CA ASP A 373 35.32 -9.70 8.42
C ASP A 373 34.19 -9.98 9.42
N LEU A 374 33.04 -9.32 9.27
CA LEU A 374 31.84 -9.52 10.08
C LEU A 374 30.82 -10.50 9.47
N GLU A 375 30.99 -10.90 8.21
CA GLU A 375 29.98 -11.68 7.47
C GLU A 375 29.72 -13.05 8.12
N ASN A 376 30.76 -13.70 8.64
CA ASN A 376 30.68 -15.05 9.23
C ASN A 376 30.67 -15.06 10.77
N ILE A 377 30.51 -13.89 11.41
CA ILE A 377 30.49 -13.80 12.87
C ILE A 377 29.06 -14.02 13.38
N ILE A 378 28.89 -14.93 14.34
CA ILE A 378 27.64 -15.06 15.09
C ILE A 378 27.52 -13.90 16.10
N GLY A 379 26.44 -13.14 16.03
CA GLY A 379 26.17 -12.02 16.91
C GLY A 379 24.93 -11.22 16.53
N VAL A 380 24.62 -10.17 17.28
CA VAL A 380 23.47 -9.31 17.00
C VAL A 380 23.94 -8.01 16.34
N PHE A 381 23.94 -7.94 15.02
CA PHE A 381 24.40 -6.73 14.31
C PHE A 381 23.25 -5.78 13.97
N VAL A 382 22.05 -6.34 13.84
CA VAL A 382 20.85 -5.64 13.40
C VAL A 382 20.61 -4.32 14.14
N ASN A 383 20.43 -3.25 13.37
CA ASN A 383 19.98 -1.96 13.86
C ASN A 383 18.66 -1.53 13.22
N THR A 384 17.92 -0.68 13.92
CA THR A 384 16.62 -0.18 13.48
C THR A 384 16.74 1.29 13.13
N ILE A 385 16.34 1.65 11.92
CA ILE A 385 16.54 2.97 11.34
C ILE A 385 15.17 3.62 11.11
N PRO A 386 14.90 4.82 11.65
CA PRO A 386 13.69 5.56 11.33
C PRO A 386 13.86 6.29 10.01
N LEU A 387 13.00 5.97 9.03
CA LEU A 387 12.95 6.65 7.75
C LEU A 387 11.69 7.52 7.72
N ARG A 388 11.85 8.84 7.62
CA ARG A 388 10.76 9.79 7.48
C ARG A 388 10.54 10.13 6.01
N LEU A 389 9.31 9.98 5.54
CA LEU A 389 8.90 10.31 4.18
C LEU A 389 7.67 11.23 4.24
N ILE A 390 7.75 12.37 3.54
CA ILE A 390 6.60 13.23 3.27
C ILE A 390 6.04 12.82 1.91
N ILE A 391 4.83 12.28 1.91
CA ILE A 391 4.14 11.79 0.71
C ILE A 391 3.36 12.93 0.08
N GLU A 392 3.74 13.28 -1.14
CA GLU A 392 2.96 14.14 -2.01
C GLU A 392 1.80 13.33 -2.61
N PRO A 393 0.51 13.64 -2.32
CA PRO A 393 -0.61 12.78 -2.72
C PRO A 393 -0.72 12.57 -4.25
N HIS A 394 -0.29 13.56 -5.03
CA HIS A 394 -0.33 13.52 -6.49
C HIS A 394 0.93 12.94 -7.15
N SER A 395 1.90 12.51 -6.34
CA SER A 395 3.11 11.83 -6.84
C SER A 395 2.78 10.44 -7.37
N THR A 396 3.60 9.92 -8.28
CA THR A 396 3.47 8.54 -8.78
C THR A 396 4.22 7.58 -7.87
N PHE A 397 3.87 6.29 -7.94
CA PHE A 397 4.55 5.26 -7.17
C PHE A 397 6.06 5.23 -7.45
N ILE A 398 6.47 5.43 -8.70
CA ILE A 398 7.89 5.50 -9.10
C ILE A 398 8.62 6.67 -8.45
N SER A 399 8.01 7.86 -8.41
CA SER A 399 8.62 9.02 -7.77
C SER A 399 8.78 8.86 -6.25
N LEU A 400 7.83 8.18 -5.59
CA LEU A 400 7.97 7.81 -4.19
C LEU A 400 9.07 6.77 -3.98
N MET A 401 9.19 5.78 -4.87
CA MET A 401 10.25 4.78 -4.81
C MET A 401 11.64 5.41 -4.96
N GLN A 402 11.79 6.41 -5.83
CA GLN A 402 13.01 7.21 -5.94
C GLN A 402 13.30 7.99 -4.65
N SER A 403 12.27 8.58 -4.05
CA SER A 403 12.41 9.31 -2.77
C SER A 403 12.84 8.38 -1.63
N VAL A 404 12.29 7.16 -1.58
CA VAL A 404 12.70 6.11 -0.62
C VAL A 404 14.14 5.64 -0.89
N LYS A 405 14.53 5.51 -2.16
CA LYS A 405 15.91 5.20 -2.56
C LYS A 405 16.89 6.26 -2.07
N ASP A 406 16.61 7.54 -2.30
CA ASP A 406 17.44 8.66 -1.84
C ASP A 406 17.51 8.73 -0.30
N LEU A 407 16.38 8.49 0.36
CA LEU A 407 16.28 8.44 1.82
C LEU A 407 17.13 7.31 2.43
N ALA A 408 17.07 6.11 1.84
CA ALA A 408 17.89 4.98 2.27
C ALA A 408 19.39 5.27 2.10
N LEU A 409 19.79 5.92 1.00
CA LEU A 409 21.19 6.25 0.74
C LEU A 409 21.75 7.35 1.63
N THR A 410 20.97 8.39 1.87
CA THR A 410 21.37 9.52 2.72
C THR A 410 21.52 9.13 4.18
N THR A 411 20.73 8.15 4.65
CA THR A 411 20.76 7.67 6.04
C THR A 411 21.80 6.55 6.28
N LEU A 412 22.21 5.83 5.23
CA LEU A 412 23.12 4.69 5.32
C LEU A 412 24.45 4.97 6.07
N PRO A 413 25.15 6.11 5.87
CA PRO A 413 26.39 6.38 6.62
C PRO A 413 26.19 6.51 8.13
N TYR A 414 24.97 6.79 8.58
CA TYR A 414 24.60 7.03 9.97
C TYR A 414 23.75 5.92 10.57
N SER A 415 23.61 4.77 9.86
CA SER A 415 22.79 3.63 10.25
C SER A 415 23.25 2.90 11.50
N ASN A 416 24.47 3.18 11.98
CA ASN A 416 25.06 2.49 13.12
C ASN A 416 24.63 3.13 14.45
N LEU A 417 24.08 4.35 14.42
CA LEU A 417 23.58 4.99 15.64
C LEU A 417 22.32 4.26 16.13
N PRO A 418 22.25 3.85 17.40
CA PRO A 418 21.12 3.08 17.91
C PRO A 418 19.84 3.91 17.92
N PHE A 419 18.70 3.27 17.67
CA PHE A 419 17.41 3.97 17.67
C PHE A 419 17.13 4.72 18.99
N GLN A 420 17.53 4.20 20.15
CA GLN A 420 17.36 4.89 21.43
C GLN A 420 18.15 6.19 21.51
N ASP A 421 19.36 6.21 20.95
CA ASP A 421 20.17 7.43 20.86
C ASP A 421 19.57 8.41 19.86
N ILE A 422 19.07 7.93 18.70
CA ILE A 422 18.33 8.75 17.74
C ILE A 422 17.09 9.37 18.42
N ALA A 423 16.29 8.57 19.10
CA ALA A 423 15.11 9.00 19.85
C ALA A 423 15.47 10.02 20.96
N SER A 424 16.56 9.80 21.69
CA SER A 424 17.00 10.72 22.76
C SER A 424 17.47 12.09 22.26
N THR A 425 17.88 12.20 20.99
CA THR A 425 18.37 13.44 20.38
C THR A 425 17.32 14.16 19.53
N THR A 426 16.15 13.54 19.37
CA THR A 426 15.01 14.02 18.56
C THR A 426 13.74 14.06 19.41
N ASN A 427 12.63 14.52 18.84
CA ASN A 427 11.32 14.51 19.52
C ASN A 427 10.54 13.19 19.31
N ILE A 428 11.19 12.15 18.79
CA ILE A 428 10.57 10.85 18.50
C ILE A 428 10.69 9.97 19.73
N SER A 429 9.56 9.63 20.35
CA SER A 429 9.55 8.77 21.54
C SER A 429 9.19 7.32 21.24
N MET A 430 8.35 7.06 20.21
CA MET A 430 7.91 5.72 19.84
C MET A 430 7.34 5.71 18.42
N LEU A 431 7.80 4.80 17.57
CA LEU A 431 7.23 4.55 16.25
C LEU A 431 6.46 3.24 16.26
N GLN A 432 5.33 3.23 15.57
CA GLN A 432 4.32 2.17 15.67
C GLN A 432 4.46 1.10 14.60
N THR A 433 5.24 1.38 13.55
CA THR A 433 5.31 0.55 12.36
C THR A 433 6.73 0.20 11.98
N LEU A 434 6.91 -1.03 11.48
CA LEU A 434 8.17 -1.54 10.97
C LEU A 434 7.97 -2.27 9.64
N PHE A 435 8.90 -2.04 8.71
CA PHE A 435 9.01 -2.79 7.47
C PHE A 435 10.35 -3.52 7.39
N ASP A 436 10.38 -4.73 6.86
CA ASP A 436 11.61 -5.49 6.66
C ASP A 436 11.58 -6.34 5.38
N VAL A 437 12.76 -6.73 4.88
CA VAL A 437 12.92 -7.74 3.84
C VAL A 437 13.92 -8.79 4.29
N GLU A 438 13.44 -10.02 4.42
CA GLU A 438 14.25 -11.18 4.74
C GLU A 438 14.50 -12.00 3.47
N THR A 439 15.73 -12.47 3.28
CA THR A 439 16.06 -13.39 2.20
C THR A 439 16.11 -14.79 2.76
N ILE A 440 15.25 -15.67 2.25
CA ILE A 440 15.22 -17.08 2.65
C ILE A 440 16.01 -17.88 1.62
N GLN A 441 16.96 -18.68 2.10
CA GLN A 441 17.74 -19.59 1.24
C GLN A 441 17.30 -21.05 1.37
N ASN A 442 16.48 -21.41 2.37
CA ASN A 442 16.13 -22.79 2.70
C ASN A 442 14.62 -22.95 2.96
N ASP A 443 13.89 -23.65 2.09
CA ASP A 443 12.53 -24.11 2.40
C ASP A 443 12.52 -25.45 3.15
N GLU A 444 13.60 -26.23 3.06
CA GLU A 444 13.82 -27.44 3.86
C GLU A 444 15.32 -27.59 4.08
N ILE A 445 15.77 -27.76 5.33
CA ILE A 445 17.07 -28.38 5.57
C ILE A 445 16.90 -29.85 5.18
N ALA A 446 16.96 -30.15 3.88
CA ALA A 446 17.10 -31.51 3.40
C ALA A 446 18.54 -31.96 3.72
N LEU A 447 18.78 -32.31 4.98
CA LEU A 447 19.86 -33.20 5.34
C LEU A 447 19.61 -34.50 4.58
N ASP A 448 20.51 -34.86 3.67
CA ASP A 448 20.53 -36.14 2.93
C ASP A 448 19.91 -37.26 3.77
N SER A 449 18.66 -37.63 3.46
CA SER A 449 17.82 -38.81 3.82
C SER A 449 18.10 -39.68 5.08
N GLN A 450 18.99 -39.31 5.98
CA GLN A 450 19.52 -40.12 7.09
C GLN A 450 19.60 -39.35 8.42
N ILE A 451 19.49 -38.02 8.43
CA ILE A 451 19.44 -37.22 9.66
C ILE A 451 18.19 -36.34 9.62
N LEU A 452 17.08 -36.87 10.14
CA LEU A 452 15.87 -36.09 10.43
C LEU A 452 16.09 -35.31 11.73
N LEU A 453 16.48 -34.05 11.64
CA LEU A 453 16.25 -33.10 12.73
C LEU A 453 14.74 -32.86 12.80
N HIS A 454 14.05 -33.59 13.68
CA HIS A 454 12.66 -33.28 13.98
C HIS A 454 12.61 -31.99 14.81
N PRO A 455 11.84 -30.96 14.40
CA PRO A 455 11.58 -29.82 15.28
C PRO A 455 11.01 -30.35 16.59
N PHE A 456 11.56 -29.90 17.71
CA PHE A 456 11.11 -30.32 19.03
C PHE A 456 9.68 -29.81 19.26
N THR A 457 8.67 -30.66 19.01
CA THR A 457 7.25 -30.34 19.21
C THR A 457 6.88 -30.41 20.69
N SER A 458 7.48 -29.56 21.51
CA SER A 458 6.80 -29.11 22.73
C SER A 458 5.97 -27.89 22.35
N SER A 459 4.81 -27.72 22.99
CA SER A 459 3.82 -26.65 22.82
C SER A 459 4.38 -25.25 23.14
N ILE A 460 5.43 -24.87 22.44
CA ILE A 460 5.99 -23.53 22.43
C ILE A 460 5.11 -22.75 21.48
N THR A 461 4.42 -21.75 22.05
CA THR A 461 3.76 -20.65 21.34
C THR A 461 4.49 -20.36 20.02
N ASP A 462 3.72 -20.47 18.93
CA ASP A 462 4.09 -20.15 17.56
C ASP A 462 5.12 -19.00 17.51
N PRO A 463 6.32 -19.15 16.93
CA PRO A 463 7.33 -18.07 16.88
C PRO A 463 6.80 -16.77 16.24
N TYR A 464 5.69 -16.86 15.52
CA TYR A 464 4.93 -15.76 14.93
C TYR A 464 3.93 -15.07 15.89
N SER A 465 3.86 -15.46 17.17
CA SER A 465 2.91 -14.92 18.15
C SER A 465 3.42 -13.69 18.91
N VAL A 466 4.51 -13.06 18.48
CA VAL A 466 5.14 -11.93 19.15
C VAL A 466 5.01 -10.67 18.31
N ALA A 467 4.52 -9.59 18.89
CA ALA A 467 4.47 -8.26 18.27
C ALA A 467 5.40 -7.31 19.01
N LYS A 468 6.36 -6.72 18.30
CA LYS A 468 7.26 -5.69 18.82
C LYS A 468 6.79 -4.26 18.52
N PHE A 469 5.89 -4.14 17.54
CA PHE A 469 5.31 -2.90 17.04
C PHE A 469 3.81 -3.09 16.91
N ASP A 470 3.04 -2.00 16.75
CA ASP A 470 1.59 -2.09 16.55
C ASP A 470 1.30 -2.90 15.29
N LEU A 471 1.97 -2.57 14.18
CA LEU A 471 1.84 -3.23 12.89
C LEU A 471 3.20 -3.34 12.21
N SER A 472 3.56 -4.52 11.74
CA SER A 472 4.77 -4.74 10.94
C SER A 472 4.49 -5.54 9.69
N CYS A 473 5.27 -5.29 8.64
CA CYS A 473 5.16 -5.98 7.35
C CYS A 473 6.55 -6.43 6.91
N SER A 474 6.71 -7.68 6.49
CA SER A 474 7.97 -8.20 5.98
C SER A 474 7.80 -8.94 4.66
N PHE A 475 8.77 -8.79 3.76
CA PHE A 475 8.86 -9.59 2.55
C PHE A 475 9.91 -10.67 2.73
N HIS A 476 9.52 -11.92 2.55
CA HIS A 476 10.41 -13.07 2.61
C HIS A 476 10.66 -13.55 1.18
N TYR A 477 11.83 -13.24 0.64
CA TYR A 477 12.21 -13.58 -0.73
C TYR A 477 13.02 -14.88 -0.76
N ASN A 478 12.47 -15.91 -1.41
CA ASN A 478 13.20 -17.13 -1.68
C ASN A 478 13.99 -16.98 -3.00
N THR A 479 15.31 -16.97 -2.90
CA THR A 479 16.19 -16.77 -4.07
C THR A 479 16.23 -17.95 -5.03
N GLN A 480 15.93 -19.17 -4.57
CA GLN A 480 15.98 -20.38 -5.39
C GLN A 480 14.71 -20.52 -6.23
N THR A 481 13.55 -20.35 -5.59
CA THR A 481 12.23 -20.48 -6.24
C THR A 481 11.75 -19.17 -6.86
N ARG A 482 12.42 -18.05 -6.52
CA ARG A 482 11.98 -16.67 -6.83
C ARG A 482 10.57 -16.38 -6.30
N SER A 483 10.14 -17.02 -5.23
CA SER A 483 8.85 -16.73 -4.58
C SER A 483 9.01 -15.64 -3.52
N ILE A 484 7.97 -14.83 -3.36
CA ILE A 484 7.88 -13.84 -2.28
C ILE A 484 6.68 -14.20 -1.40
N ILE A 485 6.94 -14.36 -0.11
CA ILE A 485 5.91 -14.46 0.93
C ILE A 485 5.87 -13.12 1.65
N VAL A 486 4.70 -12.50 1.73
CA VAL A 486 4.49 -11.30 2.55
C VAL A 486 3.93 -11.75 3.89
N ALA A 487 4.50 -11.27 4.98
CA ALA A 487 4.01 -11.48 6.32
C ALA A 487 3.59 -10.15 6.96
N MET A 488 2.44 -10.12 7.61
CA MET A 488 1.97 -8.96 8.35
C MET A 488 1.68 -9.37 9.79
N ASN A 489 2.32 -8.71 10.74
CA ASN A 489 2.17 -8.97 12.17
C ASN A 489 1.55 -7.76 12.87
N GLY A 490 0.46 -8.00 13.59
CA GLY A 490 -0.20 -6.98 14.41
C GLY A 490 -0.23 -7.34 15.88
N ALA A 491 -0.10 -6.34 16.75
CA ALA A 491 -0.22 -6.53 18.20
C ALA A 491 -1.66 -6.95 18.58
N SER A 492 -1.81 -8.11 19.22
CA SER A 492 -3.12 -8.68 19.58
C SER A 492 -3.84 -7.90 20.68
N ASP A 493 -3.17 -6.91 21.29
CA ASP A 493 -3.81 -5.97 22.20
C ASP A 493 -4.56 -4.85 21.48
N LEU A 494 -4.25 -4.63 20.19
CA LEU A 494 -4.80 -3.57 19.35
C LEU A 494 -5.64 -4.13 18.20
N PHE A 495 -5.30 -5.33 17.72
CA PHE A 495 -5.91 -5.95 16.55
C PHE A 495 -6.47 -7.34 16.85
N GLU A 496 -7.65 -7.61 16.29
CA GLU A 496 -8.17 -8.96 16.09
C GLU A 496 -7.46 -9.63 14.89
N THR A 497 -7.38 -10.96 14.91
CA THR A 497 -6.76 -11.75 13.83
C THR A 497 -7.40 -11.48 12.47
N SER A 498 -8.74 -11.39 12.42
CA SER A 498 -9.52 -11.06 11.24
C SER A 498 -9.15 -9.71 10.63
N THR A 499 -8.81 -8.72 11.46
CA THR A 499 -8.37 -7.40 10.98
C THR A 499 -7.01 -7.50 10.29
N ILE A 500 -6.06 -8.24 10.85
CA ILE A 500 -4.75 -8.44 10.20
C ILE A 500 -4.88 -9.22 8.89
N GLU A 501 -5.77 -10.23 8.85
CA GLU A 501 -6.13 -10.92 7.61
C GLU A 501 -6.67 -9.94 6.56
N LEU A 502 -7.60 -9.05 6.91
CA LEU A 502 -8.09 -8.04 5.97
C LEU A 502 -6.99 -7.08 5.52
N LEU A 503 -6.16 -6.58 6.44
CA LEU A 503 -5.09 -5.63 6.11
C LEU A 503 -4.07 -6.23 5.15
N ILE A 504 -3.68 -7.50 5.29
CA ILE A 504 -2.71 -8.12 4.39
C ILE A 504 -3.28 -8.35 2.98
N HIS A 505 -4.56 -8.71 2.86
CA HIS A 505 -5.22 -8.84 1.55
C HIS A 505 -5.39 -7.47 0.88
N ARG A 506 -5.66 -6.42 1.65
CA ARG A 506 -5.69 -5.03 1.12
C ARG A 506 -4.32 -4.56 0.68
N PHE A 507 -3.27 -4.94 1.42
CA PHE A 507 -1.89 -4.68 1.05
C PHE A 507 -1.53 -5.39 -0.26
N GLU A 508 -1.91 -6.67 -0.42
CA GLU A 508 -1.72 -7.42 -1.68
C GLU A 508 -2.41 -6.74 -2.86
N CYS A 509 -3.69 -6.39 -2.70
CA CYS A 509 -4.47 -5.73 -3.74
C CYS A 509 -3.89 -4.35 -4.10
N LEU A 510 -3.35 -3.63 -3.12
CA LEU A 510 -2.66 -2.37 -3.36
C LEU A 510 -1.34 -2.59 -4.10
N LEU A 511 -0.52 -3.57 -3.67
CA LEU A 511 0.76 -3.91 -4.29
C LEU A 511 0.56 -4.25 -5.77
N ASP A 512 -0.41 -5.08 -6.10
CA ASP A 512 -0.78 -5.42 -7.46
C ASP A 512 -1.12 -4.19 -8.31
N GLN A 513 -1.98 -3.30 -7.80
CA GLN A 513 -2.33 -2.05 -8.49
C GLN A 513 -1.11 -1.14 -8.68
N LEU A 514 -0.27 -0.98 -7.66
CA LEU A 514 0.90 -0.10 -7.68
C LEU A 514 1.94 -0.59 -8.68
N VAL A 515 2.18 -1.90 -8.76
CA VAL A 515 3.14 -2.49 -9.69
C VAL A 515 2.64 -2.36 -11.13
N ILE A 516 1.36 -2.62 -11.39
CA ILE A 516 0.78 -2.61 -12.73
C ILE A 516 0.57 -1.18 -13.28
N LYS A 517 0.19 -0.21 -12.43
CA LYS A 517 -0.15 1.18 -12.85
C LYS A 517 0.89 2.23 -12.42
N SER A 518 2.09 1.78 -12.08
CA SER A 518 3.14 2.53 -11.37
C SER A 518 3.48 3.91 -11.94
N SER A 519 3.44 4.08 -13.27
CA SER A 519 3.99 5.24 -13.98
C SER A 519 3.01 6.37 -14.29
N SER A 520 1.70 6.13 -14.17
CA SER A 520 0.67 7.08 -14.68
C SER A 520 -0.38 7.48 -13.65
N THR A 521 -0.58 6.68 -12.60
CA THR A 521 -1.63 6.92 -11.60
C THR A 521 -1.03 7.57 -10.34
N PRO A 522 -1.58 8.69 -9.87
CA PRO A 522 -1.20 9.29 -8.60
C PRO A 522 -1.47 8.37 -7.40
N VAL A 523 -0.61 8.42 -6.38
CA VAL A 523 -0.70 7.53 -5.21
C VAL A 523 -2.01 7.69 -4.42
N CYS A 524 -2.62 8.88 -4.45
CA CYS A 524 -3.89 9.13 -3.79
C CYS A 524 -5.08 8.44 -4.46
N GLU A 525 -5.00 8.11 -5.75
CA GLU A 525 -6.10 7.52 -6.54
C GLU A 525 -6.20 6.00 -6.40
N PHE A 526 -5.19 5.34 -5.82
CA PHE A 526 -5.25 3.91 -5.55
C PHE A 526 -6.27 3.58 -4.46
N SER A 527 -6.91 2.41 -4.60
CA SER A 527 -7.97 1.95 -3.68
C SER A 527 -7.50 0.78 -2.84
N LEU A 528 -7.84 0.82 -1.54
CA LEU A 528 -7.68 -0.32 -0.63
C LEU A 528 -8.89 -1.28 -0.65
N LEU A 529 -9.93 -1.01 -1.45
CA LEU A 529 -11.12 -1.86 -1.48
C LEU A 529 -10.82 -3.20 -2.13
N LEU A 530 -11.09 -4.27 -1.39
CA LEU A 530 -11.11 -5.62 -1.90
C LEU A 530 -12.24 -5.80 -2.93
N PRO A 531 -12.14 -6.74 -3.88
CA PRO A 531 -13.15 -6.94 -4.92
C PRO A 531 -14.58 -7.09 -4.39
N HIS A 532 -14.78 -7.87 -3.33
CA HIS A 532 -16.11 -8.06 -2.71
C HIS A 532 -16.61 -6.81 -1.97
N GLU A 533 -15.70 -5.99 -1.41
CA GLU A 533 -16.05 -4.73 -0.77
C GLU A 533 -16.52 -3.68 -1.79
N ARG A 534 -15.98 -3.72 -3.02
CA ARG A 534 -16.45 -2.85 -4.10
C ARG A 534 -17.90 -3.11 -4.45
N GLU A 535 -18.32 -4.37 -4.53
CA GLU A 535 -19.73 -4.71 -4.77
C GLU A 535 -20.63 -4.21 -3.63
N LEU A 536 -20.21 -4.37 -2.38
CA LEU A 536 -20.93 -3.87 -1.20
C LEU A 536 -21.04 -2.34 -1.23
N VAL A 537 -19.94 -1.66 -1.54
CA VAL A 537 -19.90 -0.20 -1.73
C VAL A 537 -20.81 0.25 -2.87
N ASP A 538 -20.81 -0.45 -4.00
CA ASP A 538 -21.61 -0.09 -5.17
C ASP A 538 -23.12 -0.23 -4.89
N GLN A 539 -23.50 -1.27 -4.16
CA GLN A 539 -24.86 -1.43 -3.62
C GLN A 539 -25.21 -0.33 -2.61
N PHE A 540 -24.27 0.07 -1.75
CA PHE A 540 -24.46 1.17 -0.82
C PHE A 540 -24.63 2.52 -1.56
N ASN A 541 -23.85 2.73 -2.62
CA ASN A 541 -23.72 3.98 -3.35
C ASN A 541 -24.97 4.36 -4.16
N SER A 542 -25.90 3.43 -4.37
CA SER A 542 -27.13 3.63 -5.12
C SER A 542 -28.33 3.26 -4.27
N GLY A 543 -29.28 4.19 -4.10
CA GLY A 543 -30.61 3.84 -3.59
C GLY A 543 -31.33 2.94 -4.60
N ASP A 544 -32.32 2.18 -4.11
CA ASP A 544 -33.19 1.38 -4.97
C ASP A 544 -33.74 2.22 -6.13
N GLU A 545 -34.02 1.58 -7.27
CA GLU A 545 -34.70 2.26 -8.38
C GLU A 545 -36.00 2.89 -7.89
N LEU A 546 -36.31 4.09 -8.41
CA LEU A 546 -37.57 4.73 -8.12
C LEU A 546 -38.72 3.81 -8.53
N LEU A 547 -39.44 3.30 -7.53
CA LEU A 547 -40.69 2.59 -7.72
C LEU A 547 -41.86 3.53 -8.08
N PHE A 548 -41.62 4.85 -8.11
CA PHE A 548 -42.61 5.86 -8.47
C PHE A 548 -42.41 6.33 -9.92
N PRO A 549 -43.44 6.31 -10.77
CA PRO A 549 -43.32 6.83 -12.12
C PRO A 549 -43.03 8.33 -12.09
N LEU A 550 -42.07 8.80 -12.90
CA LEU A 550 -41.73 10.22 -13.05
C LEU A 550 -42.90 11.09 -13.60
N ASN A 551 -44.01 10.46 -14.03
CA ASN A 551 -45.24 11.09 -14.52
C ASN A 551 -46.32 11.28 -13.43
N ILE A 552 -45.92 11.52 -12.18
CA ILE A 552 -46.87 11.81 -11.11
C ILE A 552 -47.27 13.29 -11.18
N LEU A 553 -48.57 13.55 -11.17
CA LEU A 553 -49.13 14.92 -11.05
C LEU A 553 -48.50 15.61 -9.83
N PRO A 554 -48.24 16.94 -9.86
CA PRO A 554 -47.79 17.68 -8.69
C PRO A 554 -48.65 17.40 -7.44
N ILE A 555 -48.07 17.50 -6.23
CA ILE A 555 -48.78 17.17 -4.97
C ILE A 555 -50.13 17.89 -4.86
N HIS A 556 -50.21 19.15 -5.30
CA HIS A 556 -51.45 19.93 -5.28
C HIS A 556 -52.52 19.37 -6.24
N GLU A 557 -52.13 18.84 -7.41
CA GLU A 557 -53.06 18.19 -8.34
C GLU A 557 -53.50 16.81 -7.82
N GLN A 558 -52.59 16.03 -7.22
CA GLN A 558 -52.98 14.79 -6.53
C GLN A 558 -54.00 15.06 -5.42
N PHE A 559 -53.76 16.11 -4.63
CA PHE A 559 -54.69 16.56 -3.60
C PHE A 559 -56.04 16.97 -4.21
N ALA A 560 -56.03 17.74 -5.31
CA ALA A 560 -57.25 18.13 -6.02
C ALA A 560 -58.05 16.91 -6.52
N CYS A 561 -57.39 15.90 -7.12
CA CYS A 561 -58.05 14.65 -7.51
C CYS A 561 -58.70 13.96 -6.31
N ARG A 562 -57.99 13.85 -5.18
CA ARG A 562 -58.55 13.26 -3.94
C ARG A 562 -59.74 14.05 -3.40
N ALA A 563 -59.71 15.37 -3.51
CA ALA A 563 -60.80 16.22 -3.06
C ALA A 563 -62.05 16.08 -3.94
N VAL A 564 -61.89 15.83 -5.23
CA VAL A 564 -63.01 15.49 -6.13
C VAL A 564 -63.57 14.11 -5.83
N GLU A 565 -62.72 13.12 -5.55
CA GLU A 565 -63.14 11.74 -5.22
C GLU A 565 -63.84 11.64 -3.85
N HIS A 566 -63.37 12.41 -2.87
CA HIS A 566 -63.78 12.29 -1.47
C HIS A 566 -64.12 13.66 -0.83
N PRO A 567 -65.07 14.42 -1.38
CA PRO A 567 -65.27 15.82 -1.04
C PRO A 567 -65.66 16.05 0.43
N GLN A 568 -66.40 15.11 1.03
CA GLN A 568 -66.95 15.24 2.39
C GLN A 568 -66.06 14.60 3.48
N LYS A 569 -64.92 14.02 3.10
CA LYS A 569 -64.04 13.36 4.08
C LYS A 569 -63.20 14.42 4.80
N VAL A 570 -63.18 14.36 6.13
CA VAL A 570 -62.35 15.24 6.96
C VAL A 570 -60.86 14.98 6.67
N VAL A 571 -60.09 16.06 6.44
CA VAL A 571 -58.66 16.00 6.08
C VAL A 571 -57.77 16.79 7.03
N LEU A 572 -58.28 17.88 7.63
CA LEU A 572 -57.58 18.69 8.60
C LEU A 572 -58.45 18.82 9.85
N VAL A 573 -57.85 18.61 11.02
CA VAL A 573 -58.49 18.83 12.31
C VAL A 573 -57.57 19.71 13.14
N LEU A 574 -58.09 20.82 13.65
CA LEU A 574 -57.41 21.71 14.57
C LEU A 574 -58.36 22.03 15.71
N ASP A 575 -58.05 21.52 16.90
CA ASP A 575 -58.95 21.56 18.06
C ASP A 575 -60.36 21.04 17.73
N ASP A 576 -61.40 21.84 17.93
CA ASP A 576 -62.80 21.50 17.64
C ASP A 576 -63.21 21.78 16.18
N GLN A 577 -62.29 22.27 15.35
CA GLN A 577 -62.56 22.60 13.94
C GLN A 577 -62.04 21.50 13.02
N SER A 578 -62.82 21.19 11.98
CA SER A 578 -62.43 20.25 10.94
C SER A 578 -62.73 20.82 9.57
N LEU A 579 -61.82 20.62 8.62
CA LEU A 579 -62.06 20.87 7.20
C LEU A 579 -62.16 19.55 6.45
N THR A 580 -63.13 19.48 5.55
CA THR A 580 -63.22 18.44 4.54
C THR A 580 -62.25 18.70 3.38
N TYR A 581 -61.98 17.69 2.56
CA TYR A 581 -61.13 17.86 1.38
C TYR A 581 -61.64 18.97 0.43
N ALA A 582 -62.96 19.07 0.22
CA ALA A 582 -63.53 20.08 -0.66
C ALA A 582 -63.33 21.50 -0.10
N GLU A 583 -63.55 21.68 1.20
CA GLU A 583 -63.37 22.97 1.87
C GLU A 583 -61.90 23.40 1.84
N LEU A 584 -60.97 22.48 2.15
CA LEU A 584 -59.54 22.80 2.12
C LEU A 584 -59.05 23.16 0.71
N LEU A 585 -59.51 22.44 -0.33
CA LEU A 585 -59.19 22.78 -1.73
C LEU A 585 -59.71 24.18 -2.10
N GLN A 586 -60.95 24.50 -1.73
CA GLN A 586 -61.54 25.81 -2.01
C GLN A 586 -60.77 26.93 -1.30
N THR A 587 -60.42 26.75 -0.03
CA THR A 587 -59.60 27.73 0.72
C THR A 587 -58.23 27.91 0.09
N SER A 588 -57.56 26.83 -0.31
CA SER A 588 -56.26 26.88 -1.00
C SER A 588 -56.35 27.64 -2.32
N GLN A 589 -57.42 27.45 -3.09
CA GLN A 589 -57.64 28.14 -4.36
C GLN A 589 -57.83 29.65 -4.16
N LEU A 590 -58.60 30.05 -3.15
CA LEU A 590 -58.78 31.48 -2.82
C LEU A 590 -57.46 32.16 -2.46
N VAL A 591 -56.60 31.49 -1.70
CA VAL A 591 -55.27 32.01 -1.37
C VAL A 591 -54.40 32.09 -2.62
N ALA A 592 -54.38 31.05 -3.45
CA ALA A 592 -53.63 31.05 -4.71
C ALA A 592 -54.08 32.17 -5.67
N ASP A 593 -55.39 32.33 -5.86
CA ASP A 593 -55.97 33.38 -6.70
C ASP A 593 -55.63 34.77 -6.15
N HIS A 594 -55.62 34.96 -4.83
CA HIS A 594 -55.22 36.21 -4.21
C HIS A 594 -53.72 36.51 -4.43
N LEU A 595 -52.85 35.51 -4.23
CA LEU A 595 -51.42 35.64 -4.48
C LEU A 595 -51.12 35.97 -5.95
N MET A 596 -51.79 35.32 -6.89
CA MET A 596 -51.60 35.56 -8.33
C MET A 596 -52.18 36.91 -8.77
N ASN A 597 -53.37 37.30 -8.31
CA ASN A 597 -54.05 38.49 -8.80
C ASN A 597 -53.57 39.79 -8.13
N GLU A 598 -53.26 39.75 -6.82
CA GLU A 598 -52.88 40.95 -6.07
C GLU A 598 -51.36 41.15 -6.00
N TYR A 599 -50.59 40.07 -6.03
CA TYR A 599 -49.13 40.10 -5.88
C TYR A 599 -48.37 39.59 -7.10
N GLU A 600 -49.08 39.24 -8.19
CA GLU A 600 -48.53 38.82 -9.48
C GLU A 600 -47.52 37.65 -9.39
N VAL A 601 -47.62 36.81 -8.36
CA VAL A 601 -46.70 35.70 -8.08
C VAL A 601 -46.58 34.75 -9.29
N GLN A 602 -45.35 34.50 -9.74
CA GLN A 602 -45.01 33.64 -10.87
C GLN A 602 -44.28 32.35 -10.42
N PRO A 603 -44.25 31.29 -11.27
CA PRO A 603 -43.41 30.13 -11.02
C PRO A 603 -41.93 30.53 -10.81
N GLY A 604 -41.38 30.18 -9.65
CA GLY A 604 -40.01 30.52 -9.26
C GLY A 604 -39.91 31.66 -8.23
N ASP A 605 -41.00 32.38 -7.96
CA ASP A 605 -41.04 33.38 -6.90
C ASP A 605 -41.07 32.73 -5.51
N ILE A 606 -40.40 33.38 -4.55
CA ILE A 606 -40.31 32.91 -3.17
C ILE A 606 -41.37 33.63 -2.33
N VAL A 607 -42.34 32.86 -1.83
CA VAL A 607 -43.37 33.34 -0.91
C VAL A 607 -43.02 32.84 0.50
N GLY A 608 -42.65 33.75 1.40
CA GLY A 608 -42.30 33.40 2.78
C GLY A 608 -43.54 33.34 3.68
N GLU A 609 -43.67 32.26 4.46
CA GLU A 609 -44.73 32.12 5.47
C GLU A 609 -44.13 31.90 6.86
N GLN A 610 -44.58 32.67 7.85
CA GLN A 610 -44.10 32.57 9.23
C GLN A 610 -44.89 31.47 9.98
N LEU A 611 -44.23 30.36 10.29
CA LEU A 611 -44.76 29.35 11.22
C LEU A 611 -44.83 29.93 12.65
N LEU A 612 -46.03 29.97 13.24
CA LEU A 612 -46.24 30.42 14.60
C LEU A 612 -45.82 29.33 15.60
N GLY A 613 -44.92 29.65 16.54
CA GLY A 613 -44.36 28.71 17.53
C GLY A 613 -45.36 28.03 18.47
N LYS A 614 -46.65 28.41 18.44
CA LYS A 614 -47.74 27.73 19.15
C LYS A 614 -48.07 26.37 18.51
N ILE A 615 -48.06 26.28 17.18
CA ILE A 615 -48.44 25.09 16.40
C ILE A 615 -47.46 23.92 16.62
N VAL A 616 -46.18 24.24 16.88
CA VAL A 616 -45.12 23.24 17.16
C VAL A 616 -45.28 22.62 18.55
N LYS A 617 -45.86 23.35 19.51
CA LYS A 617 -46.04 22.85 20.89
C LYS A 617 -47.18 21.83 21.02
N ASP A 618 -48.22 21.94 20.20
CA ASP A 618 -49.40 21.08 20.28
C ASP A 618 -49.17 19.70 19.63
N PHE A 619 -48.18 19.59 18.73
CA PHE A 619 -47.83 18.37 18.01
C PHE A 619 -47.28 17.24 18.89
N PHE A 620 -46.68 17.57 20.04
CA PHE A 620 -46.04 16.57 20.93
C PHE A 620 -47.03 15.77 21.80
N ASN A 621 -48.31 16.12 21.83
CA ASN A 621 -49.30 15.49 22.72
C ASN A 621 -50.03 14.28 22.12
N TYR A 622 -49.73 13.88 20.88
CA TYR A 622 -50.55 12.93 20.10
C TYR A 622 -49.93 11.54 19.81
N LEU A 623 -48.77 11.19 20.39
CA LEU A 623 -48.12 9.91 20.08
C LEU A 623 -48.60 8.77 21.00
N SER A 624 -49.23 7.75 20.40
CA SER A 624 -49.73 6.53 21.05
C SER A 624 -48.67 5.42 21.20
N GLU A 625 -48.85 4.47 22.13
CA GLU A 625 -47.90 3.40 22.50
C GLU A 625 -47.66 2.27 21.46
N SER A 626 -48.01 2.46 20.19
CA SER A 626 -47.83 1.45 19.12
C SER A 626 -46.98 1.99 17.96
N CYS A 627 -45.82 2.59 18.26
CA CYS A 627 -44.96 3.22 17.27
C CYS A 627 -43.73 2.37 16.92
N SER A 628 -43.41 2.29 15.62
CA SER A 628 -42.09 1.90 15.11
C SER A 628 -41.19 3.13 15.05
N VAL A 629 -39.91 2.99 15.42
CA VAL A 629 -38.94 4.08 15.34
C VAL A 629 -38.11 3.96 14.08
N ILE A 630 -38.03 5.05 13.31
CA ILE A 630 -37.18 5.17 12.13
C ILE A 630 -36.19 6.28 12.40
N ASN A 631 -34.90 5.95 12.37
CA ASN A 631 -33.85 6.96 12.37
C ASN A 631 -33.75 7.55 10.96
N ILE A 632 -33.76 8.87 10.85
CA ILE A 632 -33.75 9.58 9.57
C ILE A 632 -32.59 10.56 9.57
N TYR A 633 -31.74 10.47 8.55
CA TYR A 633 -30.73 11.48 8.26
C TYR A 633 -31.22 12.42 7.16
N ALA A 634 -31.20 13.71 7.47
CA ALA A 634 -32.08 14.70 6.87
C ALA A 634 -31.43 16.10 6.68
N PRO A 635 -30.40 16.24 5.83
CA PRO A 635 -29.96 17.57 5.42
C PRO A 635 -31.10 18.30 4.68
N ALA A 636 -31.26 19.60 4.92
CA ALA A 636 -32.31 20.40 4.30
C ALA A 636 -32.14 20.47 2.78
N GLU A 637 -30.89 20.52 2.34
CA GLU A 637 -30.38 20.54 0.98
C GLU A 637 -30.71 19.25 0.20
N CYS A 638 -31.25 18.25 0.89
CA CYS A 638 -31.66 16.98 0.33
C CYS A 638 -33.17 16.74 0.46
N THR A 639 -33.99 17.78 0.59
CA THR A 639 -35.46 17.67 0.66
C THR A 639 -35.91 16.72 1.77
N ILE A 640 -35.76 17.19 3.02
CA ILE A 640 -36.29 16.58 4.26
C ILE A 640 -35.63 15.26 4.69
N SER A 641 -35.42 14.25 3.85
CA SER A 641 -34.94 12.93 4.32
C SER A 641 -34.09 12.25 3.27
N ALA A 642 -32.84 11.92 3.57
CA ALA A 642 -31.92 11.29 2.62
C ALA A 642 -31.68 9.80 2.88
N LEU A 643 -31.51 9.45 4.15
CA LEU A 643 -31.27 8.08 4.57
C LEU A 643 -32.26 7.71 5.66
N CYS A 644 -32.63 6.44 5.71
CA CYS A 644 -33.43 5.92 6.81
C CYS A 644 -32.92 4.57 7.31
N TYR A 645 -32.97 4.39 8.62
CA TYR A 645 -32.73 3.12 9.29
C TYR A 645 -33.92 2.77 10.16
N LYS A 646 -34.53 1.60 9.93
CA LYS A 646 -35.62 1.11 10.76
C LYS A 646 -35.05 0.46 12.01
N ILE A 647 -35.28 1.07 13.17
CA ILE A 647 -34.92 0.47 14.45
C ILE A 647 -35.93 -0.65 14.73
N GLY A 648 -35.44 -1.84 15.09
CA GLY A 648 -36.28 -3.00 15.41
C GLY A 648 -37.27 -2.74 16.56
N GLY A 649 -38.18 -3.69 16.81
CA GLY A 649 -39.09 -3.63 17.96
C GLY A 649 -38.35 -3.75 19.31
N LYS A 650 -39.07 -3.54 20.43
CA LYS A 650 -38.53 -3.50 21.82
C LYS A 650 -37.66 -4.70 22.25
N GLU A 651 -37.64 -5.79 21.48
CA GLU A 651 -36.85 -7.00 21.75
C GLU A 651 -35.44 -6.98 21.17
N HIS A 652 -35.08 -5.99 20.33
CA HIS A 652 -33.74 -5.85 19.78
C HIS A 652 -32.89 -4.90 20.62
N GLU A 653 -31.66 -5.29 20.96
CA GLU A 653 -30.67 -4.38 21.52
C GLU A 653 -30.46 -3.20 20.56
N ILE A 654 -30.62 -1.97 21.06
CA ILE A 654 -30.35 -0.75 20.30
C ILE A 654 -28.85 -0.50 20.43
N PRO A 655 -28.08 -0.51 19.32
CA PRO A 655 -26.65 -0.23 19.39
C PRO A 655 -26.41 1.21 19.84
N ASP A 656 -25.35 1.44 20.63
CA ASP A 656 -24.96 2.77 21.14
C ASP A 656 -24.79 3.80 20.02
N ASN A 657 -24.29 3.36 18.85
CA ASN A 657 -24.26 4.13 17.61
C ASN A 657 -25.30 3.60 16.62
N VAL A 658 -26.49 4.21 16.63
CA VAL A 658 -27.57 3.85 15.71
C VAL A 658 -27.19 4.24 14.26
N PRO A 659 -27.22 3.29 13.29
CA PRO A 659 -26.97 3.62 11.90
C PRO A 659 -27.94 4.66 11.35
N ILE A 660 -27.46 5.49 10.42
CA ILE A 660 -28.30 6.42 9.66
C ILE A 660 -28.96 5.75 8.45
N GLY A 661 -28.53 4.53 8.13
CA GLY A 661 -29.21 3.61 7.21
C GLY A 661 -28.87 3.82 5.74
N ARG A 662 -29.78 3.40 4.86
CA ARG A 662 -29.58 3.38 3.40
C ARG A 662 -30.30 4.53 2.72
N CYS A 663 -29.86 4.84 1.50
CA CYS A 663 -30.51 5.81 0.62
C CYS A 663 -31.96 5.46 0.36
N LEU A 664 -32.81 6.49 0.41
CA LEU A 664 -34.14 6.40 -0.15
C LEU A 664 -34.06 6.17 -1.68
N PRO A 665 -35.09 5.56 -2.29
CA PRO A 665 -35.10 5.27 -3.73
C PRO A 665 -34.81 6.51 -4.59
N GLY A 666 -34.00 6.32 -5.63
CA GLY A 666 -33.59 7.39 -6.55
C GLY A 666 -32.53 8.38 -6.03
N ARG A 667 -32.05 8.18 -4.80
CA ARG A 667 -30.92 8.93 -4.24
C ARG A 667 -29.61 8.18 -4.44
N LYS A 668 -28.51 8.92 -4.41
CA LYS A 668 -27.15 8.39 -4.45
C LYS A 668 -26.42 8.86 -3.19
N ILE A 669 -25.48 8.06 -2.73
CA ILE A 669 -24.56 8.44 -1.65
C ILE A 669 -23.14 8.08 -2.04
N ARG A 670 -22.17 8.87 -1.59
CA ARG A 670 -20.75 8.50 -1.57
C ARG A 670 -20.19 8.84 -0.20
N LEU A 671 -19.31 7.98 0.31
CA LEU A 671 -18.51 8.26 1.49
C LEU A 671 -17.06 8.35 1.05
N LEU A 672 -16.53 9.57 0.99
CA LEU A 672 -15.23 9.82 0.37
C LEU A 672 -14.20 10.34 1.36
N ASP A 673 -12.96 9.89 1.23
CA ASP A 673 -11.83 10.48 1.93
C ASP A 673 -11.53 11.90 1.42
N LYS A 674 -10.56 12.58 2.04
CA LYS A 674 -10.17 13.94 1.63
C LYS A 674 -9.59 14.03 0.22
N TYR A 675 -9.22 12.90 -0.39
CA TYR A 675 -8.74 12.77 -1.77
C TYR A 675 -9.84 12.30 -2.73
N ARG A 676 -11.10 12.32 -2.28
CA ARG A 676 -12.30 11.89 -3.03
C ARG A 676 -12.30 10.41 -3.43
N GLN A 677 -11.56 9.57 -2.71
CA GLN A 677 -11.63 8.12 -2.90
C GLN A 677 -12.62 7.49 -1.93
N GLN A 678 -13.22 6.38 -2.33
CA GLN A 678 -14.14 5.65 -1.48
C GLN A 678 -13.44 5.12 -0.22
N VAL A 679 -14.05 5.36 0.93
CA VAL A 679 -13.57 4.83 2.21
C VAL A 679 -13.88 3.32 2.33
N ILE A 680 -12.92 2.59 2.91
CA ILE A 680 -13.02 1.16 3.20
C ILE A 680 -14.14 0.86 4.23
N PRO A 681 -14.93 -0.22 4.06
CA PRO A 681 -16.04 -0.57 4.94
C PRO A 681 -15.58 -1.36 6.18
N ASP A 682 -14.72 -0.76 7.02
CA ASP A 682 -14.15 -1.39 8.21
C ASP A 682 -14.79 -0.94 9.55
N GLY A 683 -15.82 -0.10 9.48
CA GLY A 683 -16.54 0.51 10.61
C GLY A 683 -15.77 1.62 11.34
N ARG A 684 -14.55 1.93 10.91
CA ARG A 684 -13.57 2.76 11.65
C ARG A 684 -13.08 3.94 10.82
N SER A 685 -12.75 3.69 9.57
CA SER A 685 -12.29 4.69 8.61
C SER A 685 -13.39 5.70 8.33
N THR A 686 -13.04 6.99 8.42
CA THR A 686 -13.98 8.09 8.23
C THR A 686 -13.85 8.73 6.86
N GLY A 687 -15.00 9.08 6.28
CA GLY A 687 -15.08 9.93 5.09
C GLY A 687 -16.18 10.98 5.20
N GLU A 688 -16.16 11.94 4.29
CA GLU A 688 -17.22 12.94 4.12
C GLU A 688 -18.39 12.33 3.33
N ILE A 689 -19.61 12.61 3.78
CA ILE A 689 -20.85 12.16 3.14
C ILE A 689 -21.20 13.09 1.98
N TYR A 690 -21.42 12.51 0.81
CA TYR A 690 -21.93 13.21 -0.38
C TYR A 690 -23.26 12.59 -0.77
N LEU A 691 -24.26 13.43 -1.05
CA LEU A 691 -25.60 13.00 -1.45
C LEU A 691 -25.92 13.48 -2.86
N GLY A 692 -26.41 12.58 -3.70
CA GLY A 692 -26.74 12.85 -5.11
C GLY A 692 -28.11 12.30 -5.48
N GLY A 693 -28.50 12.47 -6.75
CA GLY A 693 -29.75 11.95 -7.28
C GLY A 693 -30.96 12.86 -7.02
N ILE A 694 -32.16 12.28 -6.96
CA ILE A 694 -33.40 13.04 -6.83
C ILE A 694 -33.53 13.64 -5.43
N GLY A 695 -33.96 14.90 -5.36
CA GLY A 695 -34.22 15.62 -4.10
C GLY A 695 -33.03 16.42 -3.59
N ILE A 696 -31.92 16.46 -4.32
CA ILE A 696 -30.88 17.46 -4.11
C ILE A 696 -31.42 18.83 -4.53
N PHE A 697 -31.27 19.82 -3.66
CA PHE A 697 -31.64 21.20 -3.91
C PHE A 697 -30.92 21.80 -5.12
N THR A 698 -31.44 22.89 -5.66
CA THR A 698 -30.83 23.62 -6.78
C THR A 698 -29.71 24.57 -6.34
N GLY A 699 -29.52 24.73 -5.04
CA GLY A 699 -28.55 25.65 -4.42
C GLY A 699 -29.21 26.61 -3.43
N TYR A 700 -28.37 27.24 -2.61
CA TYR A 700 -28.71 28.36 -1.75
C TYR A 700 -29.07 29.59 -2.58
N PHE A 701 -30.11 30.30 -2.15
CA PHE A 701 -30.63 31.48 -2.81
C PHE A 701 -29.59 32.61 -2.83
N ASN A 702 -29.33 33.19 -4.01
CA ASN A 702 -28.39 34.31 -4.23
C ASN A 702 -27.00 34.10 -3.62
N ASN A 703 -26.53 32.86 -3.52
CA ASN A 703 -25.21 32.54 -2.96
C ASN A 703 -24.38 31.64 -3.90
N PRO A 704 -23.89 32.17 -5.03
CA PRO A 704 -23.21 31.38 -6.06
C PRO A 704 -21.88 30.80 -5.60
N GLU A 705 -21.15 31.49 -4.70
CA GLU A 705 -19.88 31.02 -4.17
C GLU A 705 -20.07 29.76 -3.30
N GLU A 706 -21.02 29.81 -2.35
CA GLU A 706 -21.34 28.63 -1.53
C GLU A 706 -21.93 27.50 -2.37
N ASN A 707 -22.76 27.80 -3.38
CA ASN A 707 -23.27 26.78 -4.29
C ASN A 707 -22.14 26.07 -5.03
N ALA A 708 -21.13 26.78 -5.53
CA ALA A 708 -19.96 26.17 -6.17
C ALA A 708 -19.14 25.32 -5.19
N ARG A 709 -19.13 25.67 -3.90
CA ARG A 709 -18.42 24.93 -2.84
C ARG A 709 -19.12 23.61 -2.48
N VAL A 710 -20.47 23.61 -2.38
CA VAL A 710 -21.23 22.46 -1.87
C VAL A 710 -21.86 21.59 -2.96
N LEU A 711 -22.17 22.12 -4.15
CA LEU A 711 -22.71 21.35 -5.27
C LEU A 711 -21.59 20.94 -6.22
N VAL A 712 -21.06 19.74 -6.04
CA VAL A 712 -19.92 19.21 -6.78
C VAL A 712 -20.33 18.15 -7.80
N ARG A 713 -19.49 17.92 -8.81
CA ARG A 713 -19.58 16.74 -9.68
C ARG A 713 -18.48 15.76 -9.31
N LEU A 714 -18.85 14.50 -9.13
CA LEU A 714 -17.92 13.41 -8.80
C LEU A 714 -17.51 12.59 -10.03
N SER A 715 -18.43 12.46 -11.00
CA SER A 715 -18.18 11.89 -12.32
C SER A 715 -19.02 12.65 -13.35
N ASP A 716 -18.66 12.55 -14.63
CA ASP A 716 -19.40 13.22 -15.72
C ASP A 716 -20.85 12.73 -15.84
N ASN A 717 -21.14 11.51 -15.37
CA ASN A 717 -22.41 10.83 -15.55
C ASN A 717 -23.32 10.84 -14.32
N ASP A 718 -22.84 11.28 -13.14
CA ASP A 718 -23.61 11.13 -11.91
C ASP A 718 -24.49 12.33 -11.53
N GLY A 719 -24.41 13.43 -12.26
CA GLY A 719 -25.08 14.68 -11.90
C GLY A 719 -24.38 15.42 -10.74
N HIS A 720 -25.11 16.32 -10.09
CA HIS A 720 -24.58 17.07 -8.94
C HIS A 720 -24.76 16.28 -7.64
N PHE A 721 -23.73 16.32 -6.79
CA PHE A 721 -23.78 15.89 -5.40
C PHE A 721 -23.71 17.11 -4.48
N TYR A 722 -24.50 17.06 -3.42
CA TYR A 722 -24.34 17.93 -2.26
C TYR A 722 -23.29 17.35 -1.31
N ARG A 723 -22.27 18.16 -1.04
CA ARG A 723 -21.21 17.93 -0.06
C ARG A 723 -21.71 18.38 1.32
N THR A 724 -21.94 17.44 2.24
CA THR A 724 -22.67 17.73 3.48
C THR A 724 -21.81 18.34 4.59
N GLY A 725 -20.48 18.18 4.54
CA GLY A 725 -19.60 18.48 5.67
C GLY A 725 -19.78 17.52 6.85
N ASP A 726 -20.55 16.45 6.70
CA ASP A 726 -20.75 15.43 7.72
C ASP A 726 -19.80 14.25 7.49
N LEU A 727 -19.23 13.72 8.57
CA LEU A 727 -18.39 12.53 8.55
C LEU A 727 -19.23 11.28 8.82
N GLY A 728 -18.92 10.20 8.11
CA GLY A 728 -19.50 8.88 8.33
C GLY A 728 -18.47 7.76 8.28
N ARG A 729 -18.90 6.55 8.69
CA ARG A 729 -18.15 5.29 8.60
C ARG A 729 -19.05 4.20 8.05
N ILE A 730 -18.54 3.33 7.19
CA ILE A 730 -19.29 2.17 6.71
C ILE A 730 -18.82 0.94 7.47
N THR A 731 -19.74 0.19 8.08
CA THR A 731 -19.41 -1.08 8.75
C THR A 731 -19.14 -2.19 7.75
N THR A 732 -18.58 -3.30 8.22
CA THR A 732 -18.36 -4.52 7.43
C THR A 732 -19.64 -5.09 6.83
N GLU A 733 -20.81 -4.78 7.42
CA GLU A 733 -22.14 -5.18 6.94
C GLU A 733 -22.77 -4.13 6.00
N GLY A 734 -22.04 -3.07 5.65
CA GLY A 734 -22.51 -2.00 4.77
C GLY A 734 -23.51 -1.04 5.43
N GLN A 735 -23.50 -0.92 6.75
CA GLN A 735 -24.31 0.08 7.46
C GLN A 735 -23.53 1.40 7.57
N LEU A 736 -24.19 2.53 7.34
CA LEU A 736 -23.58 3.84 7.51
C LEU A 736 -23.81 4.35 8.93
N LEU A 737 -22.72 4.66 9.62
CA LEU A 737 -22.69 5.30 10.93
C LEU A 737 -22.34 6.77 10.77
N PHE A 738 -23.01 7.64 11.52
CA PHE A 738 -22.65 9.05 11.61
C PHE A 738 -21.46 9.23 12.56
N ALA A 739 -20.41 9.91 12.11
CA ALA A 739 -19.16 10.06 12.85
C ALA A 739 -18.88 11.49 13.32
N GLY A 740 -19.74 12.45 12.97
CA GLY A 740 -19.61 13.85 13.37
C GLY A 740 -19.63 14.80 12.18
N ARG A 741 -19.12 16.01 12.39
CA ARG A 741 -18.98 17.03 11.34
C ARG A 741 -17.53 17.43 11.16
N ILE A 742 -17.20 17.89 9.95
CA ILE A 742 -15.90 18.47 9.61
C ILE A 742 -15.83 19.92 10.11
N ASP A 743 -16.96 20.62 10.13
CA ASP A 743 -17.04 22.01 10.55
C ASP A 743 -17.36 22.16 12.05
N PHE A 744 -17.24 23.39 12.55
CA PHE A 744 -17.52 23.75 13.94
C PHE A 744 -19.02 23.90 14.24
N GLN A 745 -19.91 23.46 13.34
CA GLN A 745 -21.34 23.52 13.63
C GLN A 745 -21.69 22.55 14.73
N VAL A 746 -22.39 23.06 15.73
CA VAL A 746 -22.80 22.28 16.89
C VAL A 746 -24.31 22.19 16.95
N LYS A 747 -24.79 21.04 17.42
CA LYS A 747 -26.18 20.95 17.89
C LYS A 747 -26.21 21.40 19.35
N LEU A 748 -26.98 22.44 19.62
CA LEU A 748 -27.30 22.91 20.96
C LEU A 748 -28.82 22.80 21.14
N ARG A 749 -29.26 21.94 22.06
CA ARG A 749 -30.69 21.71 22.40
C ARG A 749 -31.54 21.37 21.17
N GLY A 750 -30.96 20.57 20.28
CA GLY A 750 -31.62 20.12 19.04
C GLY A 750 -31.60 21.14 17.89
N GLN A 751 -31.05 22.35 18.09
CA GLN A 751 -30.88 23.35 17.03
C GLN A 751 -29.45 23.34 16.50
N ARG A 752 -29.31 23.47 15.18
CA ARG A 752 -28.02 23.58 14.51
C ARG A 752 -27.55 25.02 14.59
N ILE A 753 -26.34 25.24 15.11
CA ILE A 753 -25.76 26.57 15.31
C ILE A 753 -24.42 26.63 14.60
N GLU A 754 -24.25 27.67 13.79
CA GLU A 754 -22.98 28.08 13.19
C GLU A 754 -22.22 28.96 14.18
N LEU A 755 -21.17 28.40 14.80
CA LEU A 755 -20.40 29.15 15.80
C LEU A 755 -19.73 30.38 15.21
N GLY A 756 -19.29 30.31 13.95
CA GLY A 756 -18.72 31.43 13.21
C GLY A 756 -19.68 32.61 13.02
N GLU A 757 -21.00 32.39 12.92
CA GLU A 757 -21.96 33.48 12.88
C GLU A 757 -21.99 34.26 14.20
N ILE A 758 -21.88 33.55 15.32
CA ILE A 758 -21.82 34.16 16.65
C ILE A 758 -20.51 34.93 16.82
N GLU A 759 -19.39 34.36 16.38
CA GLU A 759 -18.07 35.03 16.37
C GLU A 759 -18.12 36.33 15.57
N VAL A 760 -18.66 36.31 14.35
CA VAL A 760 -18.80 37.52 13.50
C VAL A 760 -19.66 38.58 14.17
N VAL A 761 -20.75 38.19 14.84
CA VAL A 761 -21.62 39.12 15.58
C VAL A 761 -20.87 39.73 16.77
N ILE A 762 -20.15 38.92 17.56
CA ILE A 762 -19.36 39.40 18.71
C ILE A 762 -18.25 40.36 18.24
N MET A 763 -17.55 40.00 17.17
CA MET A 763 -16.51 40.83 16.55
C MET A 763 -17.04 42.20 16.06
N ARG A 764 -18.34 42.32 15.75
CA ARG A 764 -18.96 43.59 15.35
C ARG A 764 -19.39 44.48 16.52
N PHE A 765 -19.44 43.97 17.76
CA PHE A 765 -19.88 44.75 18.92
C PHE A 765 -18.87 45.82 19.35
N SER A 766 -17.58 45.57 19.17
CA SER A 766 -16.52 46.53 19.51
C SER A 766 -15.31 46.34 18.61
N SER A 767 -14.76 47.45 18.13
CA SER A 767 -13.50 47.47 17.37
C SER A 767 -12.27 47.07 18.21
N GLU A 768 -12.41 46.92 19.53
CA GLU A 768 -11.33 46.45 20.42
C GLU A 768 -11.20 44.93 20.45
N ILE A 769 -12.21 44.18 19.99
CA ILE A 769 -12.16 42.72 19.91
C ILE A 769 -11.46 42.34 18.60
N THR A 770 -10.24 41.82 18.70
CA THR A 770 -9.40 41.49 17.54
C THR A 770 -9.58 40.07 17.04
N ASN A 771 -10.07 39.18 17.90
CA ASN A 771 -10.43 37.81 17.55
C ASN A 771 -11.50 37.31 18.52
N CYS A 772 -12.35 36.39 18.07
CA CYS A 772 -13.33 35.73 18.92
C CYS A 772 -13.47 34.28 18.45
N VAL A 773 -13.48 33.34 19.40
CA VAL A 773 -13.73 31.92 19.10
C VAL A 773 -14.85 31.45 20.00
N VAL A 774 -15.89 30.88 19.41
CA VAL A 774 -17.04 30.32 20.14
C VAL A 774 -16.95 28.81 20.07
N VAL A 775 -17.09 28.15 21.23
CA VAL A 775 -17.09 26.69 21.35
C VAL A 775 -18.32 26.20 22.11
N LYS A 776 -18.77 24.99 21.79
CA LYS A 776 -19.73 24.27 22.63
C LYS A 776 -18.99 23.61 23.79
N TYR A 777 -19.50 23.82 25.00
CA TYR A 777 -18.97 23.24 26.23
C TYR A 777 -20.09 22.47 26.94
N ASP A 778 -19.87 21.19 27.19
CA ASP A 778 -20.81 20.33 27.91
C ASP A 778 -20.35 20.16 29.35
N HIS A 779 -21.18 20.60 30.31
CA HIS A 779 -20.90 20.48 31.74
C HIS A 779 -22.17 20.04 32.49
N ASN A 780 -22.09 18.98 33.30
CA ASN A 780 -23.21 18.42 34.06
C ASN A 780 -24.47 18.11 33.20
N ASN A 781 -24.29 17.50 32.03
CA ASN A 781 -25.38 17.24 31.06
C ASN A 781 -26.13 18.49 30.57
N LEU A 782 -25.54 19.68 30.74
CA LEU A 782 -26.06 20.93 30.20
C LEU A 782 -25.10 21.44 29.13
N GLU A 783 -25.68 21.74 27.97
CA GLU A 783 -24.94 22.25 26.82
C GLU A 783 -24.88 23.78 26.88
N HIS A 784 -23.67 24.34 26.80
CA HIS A 784 -23.38 25.77 26.84
C HIS A 784 -22.57 26.22 25.62
N LEU A 785 -22.70 27.49 25.23
CA LEU A 785 -21.77 28.14 24.31
C LEU A 785 -20.88 29.09 25.11
N VAL A 786 -19.57 29.02 24.85
CA VAL A 786 -18.56 29.88 25.49
C VAL A 786 -17.81 30.62 24.39
N ALA A 787 -17.79 31.94 24.47
CA ALA A 787 -17.01 32.81 23.59
C ALA A 787 -15.73 33.24 24.30
N TYR A 788 -14.58 33.05 23.66
CA TYR A 788 -13.25 33.48 24.11
C TYR A 788 -12.82 34.76 23.40
#